data_AF-A0A9P7RK91-F1
#
_entry.id   AF-A0A9P7RK91-F1
#
_cell.length_a   1.000
_cell.length_b   1.000
_cell.length_c   1.000
_cell.angle_alpha   90.00
_cell.angle_beta   90.00
_cell.angle_gamma   90.00
#
_symmetry.space_group_name_H-M   'P 1'
#
loop_
_entity.id
_entity.type
_entity.pdbx_description
1 polymer ?
#
loop_
_entity_poly.entity_id
_entity_poly.type
_entity_poly.pdbx_seq_one_letter_code
_entity_poly.pdbx_strand_id
1 'polypeptide(L)'
;MEASRGPPKVKNKAAAPVQISAEQLLREAVDRQEVALQAPTQRFADLEELHEFQGRKRREFEDYVRRNRVNLNNWMRYADWELEQKEFARARSIFERALDVHPNEIKLWIRYIESEMKCRNINHARNLLDRAVTRLPRVDKLWYKYVYMEEMLGNVPGTRQVFDRWMQWQPDEAAWSAYIKLEKRYNEFDRARDIFRAFTLVHPEPRNWIKWAKFEEEFGTSDMVRDVFGTAIEELGDEFVDEKLFIAYARYEAKLKEYERARAIFKYALDRLPRSKSMILHKAYTTFEKQFGDKDGVEDVVLSKRRVYYEAQVKENPKNYDTWFDYTRLEETAGDLDRVRDIYERAVSQVPPAQEKRFWRRYIYLWINYAIFEELQAKDMERARQIYKVCLELIPHKKFTFAKVWLLKAQFEIRQGELTAARKTLGQAIGMCPKDKLFRGYIELELKLFEFLRCRTLYEKHIEWNASNCQTWIKFAELERGLDDLERTRAIFELAVSQPVLDMPELLWKAYIDFEEEEEEYERTRELYERLLEKTDHVKVWISYAHFELNIPEDEEEAEEEAPISKEAKTRARKVFERAHKSMRDKELKEETVTLLNAWLSFERIHGGDDEIENVQKLMPRKTKRRRRLEDDSFEEYIDYVFPADDKQTQNLSNLLAMAQAWKQQGGDAAA
;
A
#
# COMPACT_ATOMS: atom_id res chain seq x y z
N MET A 1 67.90 53.94 -29.59
CA MET A 1 66.81 53.82 -30.59
C MET A 1 65.64 53.14 -29.89
N GLU A 2 64.78 53.78 -29.09
CA GLU A 2 64.12 55.08 -29.26
C GLU A 2 63.66 55.34 -30.69
N ALA A 3 62.69 54.54 -31.14
CA ALA A 3 61.66 54.96 -32.08
C ALA A 3 60.49 53.95 -32.02
N SER A 4 59.27 54.48 -32.02
CA SER A 4 57.98 53.77 -32.14
C SER A 4 57.44 53.03 -30.91
N ARG A 5 57.48 53.65 -29.71
CA ARG A 5 56.25 53.61 -28.91
C ARG A 5 55.26 54.56 -29.59
N GLY A 6 54.44 54.01 -30.49
CA GLY A 6 53.28 54.72 -31.01
C GLY A 6 52.41 55.24 -29.85
N PRO A 7 51.50 56.21 -30.10
CA PRO A 7 50.63 56.77 -29.06
C PRO A 7 50.00 55.62 -28.27
N PRO A 8 49.78 55.73 -26.94
CA PRO A 8 49.22 54.64 -26.16
C PRO A 8 47.93 54.21 -26.85
N LYS A 9 47.95 53.05 -27.51
CA LYS A 9 46.74 52.49 -28.13
C LYS A 9 45.76 52.37 -26.97
N VAL A 10 44.70 53.18 -26.99
CA VAL A 10 43.62 53.09 -26.01
C VAL A 10 43.04 51.70 -26.18
N LYS A 11 43.53 50.74 -25.38
CA LYS A 11 43.05 49.36 -25.42
C LYS A 11 41.64 49.42 -24.88
N ASN A 12 40.67 49.06 -25.71
CA ASN A 12 39.31 48.90 -25.23
C ASN A 12 39.32 47.78 -24.18
N LYS A 13 39.09 48.14 -22.91
CA LYS A 13 38.98 47.19 -21.80
C LYS A 13 37.57 46.64 -21.63
N ALA A 14 36.65 46.95 -22.56
CA ALA A 14 35.36 46.28 -22.62
C ALA A 14 35.56 44.77 -22.71
N ALA A 15 34.67 44.02 -22.07
CA ALA A 15 34.68 42.57 -22.16
C ALA A 15 34.63 42.14 -23.63
N ALA A 16 35.58 41.31 -24.04
CA ALA A 16 35.57 40.76 -25.39
C ALA A 16 34.26 39.94 -25.58
N PRO A 17 33.57 40.09 -26.72
CA PRO A 17 32.30 39.41 -26.96
C PRO A 17 32.46 37.88 -27.00
N VAL A 18 33.66 37.39 -27.33
CA VAL A 18 34.03 35.98 -27.28
C VAL A 18 35.12 35.81 -26.24
N GLN A 19 34.84 35.02 -25.21
CA GLN A 19 35.83 34.64 -24.20
C GLN A 19 36.60 33.42 -24.72
N ILE A 20 37.92 33.51 -24.78
CA ILE A 20 38.76 32.38 -25.19
C ILE A 20 38.56 31.25 -24.19
N SER A 21 38.04 30.12 -24.68
CA SER A 21 37.84 28.91 -23.87
C SER A 21 39.04 27.96 -24.01
N ALA A 22 39.19 27.05 -23.05
CA ALA A 22 40.22 26.01 -23.12
C ALA A 22 40.06 25.10 -24.36
N GLU A 23 38.83 24.89 -24.82
CA GLU A 23 38.54 24.16 -26.06
C GLU A 23 39.15 24.84 -27.28
N GLN A 24 39.04 26.17 -27.37
CA GLN A 24 39.56 26.93 -28.49
C GLN A 24 41.10 26.83 -28.58
N LEU A 25 41.78 26.85 -27.42
CA LEU A 25 43.24 26.67 -27.36
C LEU A 25 43.67 25.26 -27.77
N LEU A 26 42.94 24.22 -27.34
CA LEU A 26 43.24 22.84 -27.74
C LEU A 26 43.01 22.63 -29.23
N ARG A 27 41.96 23.23 -29.79
CA ARG A 27 41.68 23.17 -31.24
C ARG A 27 42.78 23.85 -32.05
N GLU A 28 43.17 25.07 -31.66
CA GLU A 28 44.29 25.75 -32.31
C GLU A 28 45.62 25.00 -32.16
N ALA A 29 45.84 24.29 -31.05
CA ALA A 29 47.03 23.47 -30.85
C ALA A 29 47.05 22.23 -31.77
N VAL A 30 45.89 21.58 -31.97
CA VAL A 30 45.74 20.47 -32.93
C VAL A 30 45.91 20.97 -34.36
N ASP A 31 45.32 22.11 -34.72
CA ASP A 31 45.42 22.69 -36.06
C ASP A 31 46.86 23.14 -36.38
N ARG A 32 47.65 23.49 -35.36
CA ARG A 32 49.07 23.81 -35.48
C ARG A 32 50.00 22.62 -35.30
N GLN A 33 49.48 21.42 -35.06
CA GLN A 33 50.32 20.24 -34.97
C GLN A 33 50.91 19.96 -36.36
N GLU A 34 52.22 20.16 -36.52
CA GLU A 34 52.91 19.84 -37.76
C GLU A 34 52.67 18.37 -38.10
N VAL A 35 52.17 18.12 -39.31
CA VAL A 35 51.93 16.76 -39.79
C VAL A 35 53.26 16.03 -39.82
N ALA A 36 53.36 14.91 -39.10
CA ALA A 36 54.58 14.10 -39.11
C ALA A 36 54.98 13.79 -40.56
N LEU A 37 56.25 14.04 -40.91
CA LEU A 37 56.79 13.82 -42.26
C LEU A 37 56.49 12.39 -42.71
N GLN A 38 55.66 12.24 -43.75
CA GLN A 38 55.41 10.93 -44.37
C GLN A 38 56.61 10.56 -45.23
N ALA A 39 57.15 9.34 -45.03
CA ALA A 39 58.25 8.85 -45.84
C ALA A 39 57.80 8.73 -47.32
N PRO A 40 58.66 9.09 -48.29
CA PRO A 40 58.31 9.01 -49.72
C PRO A 40 58.05 7.55 -50.14
N THR A 41 57.10 7.37 -51.06
CA THR A 41 56.76 6.04 -51.60
C THR A 41 57.91 5.51 -52.46
N GLN A 42 58.58 4.45 -51.99
CA GLN A 42 59.65 3.78 -52.73
C GLN A 42 59.06 2.71 -53.66
N ARG A 43 59.50 2.68 -54.92
CA ARG A 43 59.21 1.61 -55.88
C ARG A 43 60.50 0.83 -56.11
N PHE A 44 60.47 -0.48 -55.92
CA PHE A 44 61.63 -1.36 -56.10
C PHE A 44 61.74 -1.76 -57.58
N ALA A 45 62.93 -1.59 -58.18
CA ALA A 45 63.16 -1.88 -59.59
C ALA A 45 63.65 -3.32 -59.84
N ASP A 46 64.41 -3.88 -58.90
CA ASP A 46 65.06 -5.18 -59.03
C ASP A 46 65.00 -6.02 -57.74
N LEU A 47 65.43 -7.29 -57.83
CA LEU A 47 65.45 -8.21 -56.68
C LEU A 47 66.54 -7.83 -55.66
N GLU A 48 67.59 -7.12 -56.07
CA GLU A 48 68.69 -6.70 -55.19
C GLU A 48 68.24 -5.55 -54.27
N GLU A 49 67.57 -4.52 -54.79
CA GLU A 49 66.94 -3.46 -53.99
C GLU A 49 65.87 -4.02 -53.04
N LEU A 50 65.09 -5.02 -53.50
CA LEU A 50 64.13 -5.71 -52.65
C LEU A 50 64.82 -6.48 -51.51
N HIS A 51 65.92 -7.18 -51.79
CA HIS A 51 66.68 -7.88 -50.76
C HIS A 51 67.37 -6.93 -49.77
N GLU A 52 67.85 -5.78 -50.22
CA GLU A 52 68.40 -4.75 -49.33
C GLU A 52 67.30 -4.16 -48.43
N PHE A 53 66.13 -3.84 -49.00
CA PHE A 53 64.97 -3.39 -48.23
C PHE A 53 64.53 -4.44 -47.21
N GLN A 54 64.43 -5.70 -47.63
CA GLN A 54 64.12 -6.82 -46.74
C GLN A 54 65.18 -6.96 -45.64
N GLY A 55 66.47 -6.83 -45.96
CA GLY A 55 67.57 -6.88 -45.00
C GLY A 55 67.47 -5.78 -43.95
N ARG A 56 67.21 -4.53 -44.37
CA ARG A 56 67.01 -3.39 -43.46
C ARG A 56 65.80 -3.60 -42.56
N LYS A 57 64.66 -4.03 -43.11
CA LYS A 57 63.43 -4.28 -42.35
C LYS A 57 63.56 -5.45 -41.38
N ARG A 58 64.21 -6.54 -41.78
CA ARG A 58 64.52 -7.67 -40.89
C ARG A 58 65.40 -7.26 -39.74
N ARG A 59 66.45 -6.48 -39.99
CA ARG A 59 67.32 -5.95 -38.93
C ARG A 59 66.54 -5.08 -37.96
N GLU A 60 65.67 -4.21 -38.46
CA GLU A 60 64.79 -3.37 -37.65
C GLU A 60 63.86 -4.22 -36.76
N PHE A 61 63.17 -5.21 -37.33
CA PHE A 61 62.29 -6.10 -36.57
C PHE A 61 63.06 -6.98 -35.57
N GLU A 62 64.20 -7.54 -35.94
CA GLU A 62 65.05 -8.32 -35.02
C GLU A 62 65.62 -7.43 -33.91
N ASP A 63 65.94 -6.17 -34.18
CA ASP A 63 66.36 -5.23 -33.14
C ASP A 63 65.21 -4.90 -32.18
N TYR A 64 63.98 -4.73 -32.68
CA TYR A 64 62.80 -4.56 -31.82
C TYR A 64 62.48 -5.80 -30.99
N VAL A 65 62.59 -6.98 -31.58
CA VAL A 65 62.38 -8.26 -30.90
C VAL A 65 63.48 -8.53 -29.88
N ARG A 66 64.74 -8.19 -30.18
CA ARG A 66 65.85 -8.29 -29.23
C ARG A 66 65.69 -7.34 -28.05
N ARG A 67 65.31 -6.08 -28.31
CA ARG A 67 65.09 -5.07 -27.25
C ARG A 67 63.86 -5.43 -26.39
N ASN A 68 62.77 -5.84 -27.03
CA ASN A 68 61.49 -6.12 -26.39
C ASN A 68 61.01 -7.54 -26.69
N ARG A 69 61.71 -8.54 -26.16
CA ARG A 69 61.43 -9.97 -26.40
C ARG A 69 60.03 -10.39 -25.98
N VAL A 70 59.47 -9.75 -24.95
CA VAL A 70 58.17 -10.08 -24.33
C VAL A 70 56.98 -9.49 -25.11
N ASN A 71 57.20 -8.51 -25.98
CA ASN A 71 56.09 -7.85 -26.67
C ASN A 71 55.62 -8.69 -27.87
N LEU A 72 54.51 -9.40 -27.70
CA LEU A 72 53.86 -10.20 -28.75
C LEU A 72 53.57 -9.42 -30.03
N ASN A 73 53.23 -8.13 -29.94
CA ASN A 73 52.89 -7.33 -31.11
C ASN A 73 54.06 -7.19 -32.08
N ASN A 74 55.30 -7.17 -31.58
CA ASN A 74 56.49 -7.10 -32.42
C ASN A 74 56.68 -8.41 -33.19
N TRP A 75 56.49 -9.54 -32.51
CA TRP A 75 56.52 -10.87 -33.15
C TRP A 75 55.42 -11.03 -34.20
N MET A 76 54.19 -10.61 -33.89
CA MET A 76 53.06 -10.70 -34.83
C MET A 76 53.27 -9.82 -36.06
N ARG A 77 53.70 -8.56 -35.89
CA ARG A 77 54.00 -7.66 -37.01
C ARG A 77 55.15 -8.18 -37.87
N TYR A 78 56.19 -8.73 -37.23
CA TYR A 78 57.32 -9.28 -37.97
C TYR A 78 56.91 -10.51 -38.78
N ALA A 79 56.15 -11.44 -38.17
CA ALA A 79 55.65 -12.61 -38.86
C ALA A 79 54.68 -12.24 -39.99
N ASP A 80 53.76 -11.29 -39.77
CA ASP A 80 52.85 -10.79 -40.80
C ASP A 80 53.60 -10.16 -41.98
N TRP A 81 54.67 -9.41 -41.72
CA TRP A 81 55.50 -8.83 -42.78
C TRP A 81 56.21 -9.91 -43.61
N GLU A 82 56.76 -10.97 -43.00
CA GLU A 82 57.36 -12.07 -43.77
C GLU A 82 56.30 -12.89 -44.54
N LEU A 83 55.05 -12.95 -44.05
CA LEU A 83 53.93 -13.52 -44.81
C LEU A 83 53.58 -12.68 -46.03
N GLU A 84 53.64 -11.35 -45.94
CA GLU A 84 53.47 -10.45 -47.10
C GLU A 84 54.58 -10.66 -48.14
N GLN A 85 55.80 -10.94 -47.70
CA GLN A 85 56.93 -11.29 -48.58
C GLN A 85 56.84 -12.71 -49.17
N LYS A 86 55.86 -13.53 -48.75
CA LYS A 86 55.68 -14.94 -49.14
C LYS A 86 56.85 -15.86 -48.74
N GLU A 87 57.69 -15.44 -47.79
CA GLU A 87 58.77 -16.27 -47.24
C GLU A 87 58.26 -17.12 -46.07
N PHE A 88 57.42 -18.12 -46.38
CA PHE A 88 56.71 -18.92 -45.38
C PHE A 88 57.62 -19.69 -44.41
N ALA A 89 58.78 -20.16 -44.87
CA ALA A 89 59.73 -20.88 -44.02
C ALA A 89 60.30 -19.98 -42.90
N ARG A 90 60.53 -18.70 -43.19
CA ARG A 90 60.97 -17.73 -42.17
C ARG A 90 59.83 -17.33 -41.25
N ALA A 91 58.64 -17.10 -41.80
CA ALA A 91 57.45 -16.83 -41.00
C ALA A 91 57.21 -17.94 -39.96
N ARG A 92 57.33 -19.22 -40.35
CA ARG A 92 57.27 -20.36 -39.40
C ARG A 92 58.33 -20.27 -38.32
N SER A 93 59.59 -20.03 -38.69
CA SER A 93 60.69 -19.89 -37.72
C SER A 93 60.41 -18.78 -36.71
N ILE A 94 59.86 -17.65 -37.16
CA ILE A 94 59.48 -16.53 -36.28
C ILE A 94 58.31 -16.92 -35.37
N PHE A 95 57.30 -17.62 -35.88
CA PHE A 95 56.19 -18.11 -35.06
C PHE A 95 56.65 -19.14 -34.03
N GLU A 96 57.52 -20.09 -34.39
CA GLU A 96 58.08 -21.06 -33.44
C GLU A 96 58.92 -20.35 -32.36
N ARG A 97 59.79 -19.41 -32.76
CA ARG A 97 60.55 -18.58 -31.80
C ARG A 97 59.64 -17.76 -30.89
N ALA A 98 58.54 -17.24 -31.41
CA ALA A 98 57.55 -16.52 -30.62
C ALA A 98 56.81 -17.47 -29.66
N LEU A 99 56.52 -18.70 -30.08
CA LEU A 99 55.91 -19.74 -29.25
C LEU A 99 56.85 -20.23 -28.14
N ASP A 100 58.17 -20.28 -28.38
CA ASP A 100 59.15 -20.58 -27.34
C ASP A 100 59.16 -19.52 -26.23
N VAL A 101 58.88 -18.27 -26.57
CA VAL A 101 58.78 -17.16 -25.60
C VAL A 101 57.40 -17.11 -24.94
N HIS A 102 56.34 -17.33 -25.70
CA HIS A 102 54.95 -17.30 -25.24
C HIS A 102 54.18 -18.57 -25.62
N PRO A 103 54.42 -19.70 -24.93
CA PRO A 103 53.74 -20.96 -25.26
C PRO A 103 52.23 -20.94 -24.99
N ASN A 104 51.78 -20.12 -24.03
CA ASN A 104 50.39 -20.13 -23.55
C ASN A 104 49.50 -19.10 -24.25
N GLU A 105 50.06 -18.24 -25.10
CA GLU A 105 49.32 -17.13 -25.70
C GLU A 105 48.46 -17.61 -26.87
N ILE A 106 47.15 -17.63 -26.67
CA ILE A 106 46.18 -18.21 -27.61
C ILE A 106 46.17 -17.44 -28.94
N LYS A 107 46.32 -16.11 -28.90
CA LYS A 107 46.31 -15.27 -30.12
C LYS A 107 47.43 -15.64 -31.08
N LEU A 108 48.60 -15.99 -30.54
CA LEU A 108 49.76 -16.40 -31.33
C LEU A 108 49.50 -17.71 -32.08
N TRP A 109 49.01 -18.73 -31.36
CA TRP A 109 48.61 -20.01 -31.95
C TRP A 109 47.60 -19.83 -33.07
N ILE A 110 46.51 -19.07 -32.81
CA ILE A 110 45.47 -18.83 -33.81
C ILE A 110 46.03 -18.12 -35.04
N ARG A 111 46.86 -17.09 -34.85
CA ARG A 111 47.46 -16.35 -35.97
C ARG A 111 48.36 -17.24 -36.81
N TYR A 112 49.17 -18.08 -36.17
CA TYR A 112 50.05 -19.03 -36.87
C TYR A 112 49.24 -20.08 -37.63
N ILE A 113 48.22 -20.68 -37.00
CA ILE A 113 47.31 -21.62 -37.67
C ILE A 113 46.61 -20.96 -38.85
N GLU A 114 46.10 -19.74 -38.69
CA GLU A 114 45.45 -18.99 -39.77
C GLU A 114 46.40 -18.66 -40.91
N SER A 115 47.66 -18.37 -40.62
CA SER A 115 48.67 -18.15 -41.65
C SER A 115 48.88 -19.40 -42.51
N GLU A 116 48.99 -20.57 -41.88
CA GLU A 116 49.24 -21.82 -42.59
C GLU A 116 48.02 -22.30 -43.37
N MET A 117 46.81 -22.05 -42.83
CA MET A 117 45.56 -22.26 -43.57
C MET A 117 45.46 -21.36 -44.81
N LYS A 118 45.82 -20.07 -44.69
CA LYS A 118 45.86 -19.15 -45.85
C LYS A 118 46.88 -19.59 -46.90
N CYS A 119 48.01 -20.15 -46.44
CA CYS A 119 49.06 -20.68 -47.32
C CYS A 119 48.74 -22.06 -47.91
N ARG A 120 47.54 -22.61 -47.64
CA ARG A 120 47.08 -23.94 -48.10
C ARG A 120 47.93 -25.13 -47.62
N ASN A 121 48.74 -24.96 -46.58
CA ASN A 121 49.53 -26.05 -45.98
C ASN A 121 48.71 -26.80 -44.93
N ILE A 122 47.76 -27.61 -45.39
CA ILE A 122 46.76 -28.26 -44.52
C ILE A 122 47.41 -29.21 -43.50
N ASN A 123 48.40 -30.02 -43.91
CA ASN A 123 49.06 -30.97 -43.02
C ASN A 123 49.85 -30.26 -41.90
N HIS A 124 50.49 -29.13 -42.22
CA HIS A 124 51.23 -28.35 -41.22
C HIS A 124 50.25 -27.67 -40.26
N ALA A 125 49.13 -27.15 -40.76
CA ALA A 125 48.06 -26.62 -39.92
C ALA A 125 47.45 -27.70 -39.00
N ARG A 126 47.26 -28.93 -39.48
CA ARG A 126 46.78 -30.06 -38.67
C ARG A 126 47.76 -30.43 -37.55
N ASN A 127 49.04 -30.57 -37.88
CA ASN A 127 50.09 -30.84 -36.88
C ASN A 127 50.16 -29.71 -35.83
N LEU A 128 50.00 -28.46 -36.28
CA LEU A 128 50.02 -27.30 -35.40
C LEU A 128 48.80 -27.26 -34.48
N LEU A 129 47.61 -27.55 -35.00
CA LEU A 129 46.38 -27.63 -34.23
C LEU A 129 46.40 -28.79 -33.22
N ASP A 130 46.87 -29.97 -33.63
CA ASP A 130 47.04 -31.12 -32.72
C ASP A 130 48.03 -30.81 -31.60
N ARG A 131 49.15 -30.15 -31.92
CA ARG A 131 50.11 -29.67 -30.93
C ARG A 131 49.51 -28.61 -30.01
N ALA A 132 48.76 -27.66 -30.56
CA ALA A 132 48.11 -26.59 -29.79
C ALA A 132 47.10 -27.15 -28.80
N VAL A 133 46.27 -28.09 -29.25
CA VAL A 133 45.25 -28.79 -28.46
C VAL A 133 45.88 -29.66 -27.37
N THR A 134 46.98 -30.36 -27.69
CA THR A 134 47.70 -31.19 -26.71
C THR A 134 48.35 -30.34 -25.62
N ARG A 135 48.82 -29.13 -25.96
CA ARG A 135 49.45 -28.21 -25.01
C ARG A 135 48.43 -27.41 -24.19
N LEU A 136 47.34 -26.97 -24.82
CA LEU A 136 46.32 -26.13 -24.21
C LEU A 136 44.93 -26.78 -24.33
N PRO A 137 44.69 -27.93 -23.65
CA PRO A 137 43.46 -28.69 -23.80
C PRO A 137 42.22 -27.99 -23.22
N ARG A 138 42.40 -26.99 -22.34
CA ARG A 138 41.28 -26.23 -21.75
C ARG A 138 40.80 -25.06 -22.60
N VAL A 139 41.45 -24.77 -23.73
CA VAL A 139 41.11 -23.61 -24.56
C VAL A 139 40.17 -24.05 -25.68
N ASP A 140 38.87 -23.87 -25.47
CA ASP A 140 37.82 -24.25 -26.42
C ASP A 140 38.00 -23.61 -27.81
N LYS A 141 38.54 -22.39 -27.86
CA LYS A 141 38.75 -21.68 -29.13
C LYS A 141 39.66 -22.44 -30.09
N LEU A 142 40.64 -23.20 -29.57
CA LEU A 142 41.55 -24.01 -30.38
C LEU A 142 40.83 -25.27 -30.89
N TRP A 143 40.05 -25.93 -30.05
CA TRP A 143 39.22 -27.07 -30.42
C TRP A 143 38.19 -26.71 -31.50
N TYR A 144 37.47 -25.60 -31.33
CA TYR A 144 36.53 -25.11 -32.34
C TYR A 144 37.22 -24.82 -33.68
N LYS A 145 38.42 -24.23 -33.65
CA LYS A 145 39.19 -23.99 -34.87
C LYS A 145 39.62 -25.30 -35.54
N TYR A 146 39.98 -26.30 -34.73
CA TYR A 146 40.39 -27.62 -35.22
C TYR A 146 39.23 -28.35 -35.90
N VAL A 147 38.10 -28.45 -35.18
CA VAL A 147 36.84 -29.01 -35.69
C VAL A 147 36.41 -28.30 -36.96
N TYR A 148 36.38 -26.97 -36.95
CA TYR A 148 35.96 -26.18 -38.11
C TYR A 148 36.85 -26.45 -39.33
N MET A 149 38.17 -26.57 -39.14
CA MET A 149 39.08 -26.90 -40.23
C MET A 149 38.79 -28.30 -40.80
N GLU A 150 38.70 -29.34 -39.96
CA GLU A 150 38.43 -30.70 -40.44
C GLU A 150 37.06 -30.83 -41.11
N GLU A 151 36.06 -30.08 -40.62
CA GLU A 151 34.73 -30.01 -41.22
C GLU A 151 34.77 -29.35 -42.60
N MET A 152 35.48 -28.22 -42.74
CA MET A 152 35.66 -27.53 -44.03
C MET A 152 36.43 -28.37 -45.05
N LEU A 153 37.27 -29.30 -44.59
CA LEU A 153 37.97 -30.27 -45.43
C LEU A 153 37.08 -31.48 -45.81
N GLY A 154 35.87 -31.59 -45.24
CA GLY A 154 34.95 -32.70 -45.47
C GLY A 154 35.34 -33.99 -44.74
N ASN A 155 36.31 -33.94 -43.84
CA ASN A 155 36.79 -35.10 -43.09
C ASN A 155 35.93 -35.36 -41.85
N VAL A 156 34.72 -35.89 -42.06
CA VAL A 156 33.77 -36.16 -40.98
C VAL A 156 34.31 -37.15 -39.92
N PRO A 157 34.97 -38.27 -40.29
CA PRO A 157 35.55 -39.18 -39.31
C PRO A 157 36.65 -38.51 -38.47
N GLY A 158 37.52 -37.70 -39.08
CA GLY A 158 38.53 -36.93 -38.37
C GLY A 158 37.92 -35.91 -37.42
N THR A 159 36.88 -35.19 -37.86
CA THR A 159 36.14 -34.24 -37.02
C THR A 159 35.55 -34.91 -35.78
N ARG A 160 34.97 -36.12 -35.94
CA ARG A 160 34.45 -36.92 -34.83
C ARG A 160 35.55 -37.34 -33.87
N GLN A 161 36.69 -37.84 -34.39
CA GLN A 161 37.82 -38.21 -33.55
C GLN A 161 38.35 -37.03 -32.72
N VAL A 162 38.36 -35.83 -33.30
CA VAL A 162 38.71 -34.60 -32.57
C VAL A 162 37.71 -34.29 -31.47
N PHE A 163 36.40 -34.41 -31.76
CA PHE A 163 35.36 -34.25 -30.73
C PHE A 163 35.46 -35.30 -29.63
N ASP A 164 35.68 -36.58 -29.95
CA ASP A 164 35.84 -37.64 -28.95
C ASP A 164 37.03 -37.37 -28.03
N ARG A 165 38.16 -36.93 -28.60
CA ARG A 165 39.33 -36.48 -27.83
C ARG A 165 39.00 -35.26 -26.97
N TRP A 166 38.18 -34.34 -27.46
CA TRP A 166 37.77 -33.18 -26.69
C TRP A 166 36.87 -33.58 -25.51
N MET A 167 35.93 -34.50 -25.71
CA MET A 167 35.00 -34.96 -24.66
C MET A 167 35.70 -35.72 -23.53
N GLN A 168 36.85 -36.34 -23.78
CA GLN A 168 37.68 -36.93 -22.73
C GLN A 168 38.13 -35.91 -21.67
N TRP A 169 38.24 -34.63 -22.04
CA TRP A 169 38.60 -33.54 -21.12
C TRP A 169 37.42 -32.95 -20.37
N GLN A 170 36.20 -33.47 -20.58
CA GLN A 170 34.96 -32.98 -19.97
C GLN A 170 34.78 -31.45 -20.12
N PRO A 171 34.69 -30.94 -21.37
CA PRO A 171 34.60 -29.50 -21.64
C PRO A 171 33.22 -28.94 -21.27
N ASP A 172 33.11 -27.61 -21.30
CA ASP A 172 31.89 -26.86 -20.97
C ASP A 172 30.70 -27.26 -21.87
N GLU A 173 29.48 -26.98 -21.42
CA GLU A 173 28.20 -27.24 -22.11
C GLU A 173 28.21 -26.82 -23.60
N ALA A 174 28.90 -25.73 -23.94
CA ALA A 174 28.99 -25.22 -25.30
C ALA A 174 29.64 -26.24 -26.26
N ALA A 175 30.65 -26.97 -25.80
CA ALA A 175 31.38 -27.96 -26.58
C ALA A 175 30.48 -29.16 -26.94
N TRP A 176 29.81 -29.72 -25.94
CA TRP A 176 28.84 -30.79 -26.12
C TRP A 176 27.71 -30.38 -27.05
N SER A 177 27.17 -29.18 -26.89
CA SER A 177 26.10 -28.66 -27.76
C SER A 177 26.56 -28.49 -29.22
N ALA A 178 27.82 -28.15 -29.45
CA ALA A 178 28.39 -28.04 -30.79
C ALA A 178 28.58 -29.43 -31.42
N TYR A 179 28.95 -30.43 -30.63
CA TYR A 179 29.07 -31.80 -31.12
C TYR A 179 27.69 -32.38 -31.49
N ILE A 180 26.69 -32.16 -30.65
CA ILE A 180 25.30 -32.52 -30.96
C ILE A 180 24.81 -31.82 -32.24
N LYS A 181 25.12 -30.53 -32.43
CA LYS A 181 24.79 -29.80 -33.66
C LYS A 181 25.51 -30.37 -34.89
N LEU A 182 26.73 -30.88 -34.75
CA LEU A 182 27.42 -31.57 -35.84
C LEU A 182 26.65 -32.83 -36.25
N GLU A 183 26.32 -33.71 -35.32
CA GLU A 183 25.61 -34.96 -35.65
C GLU A 183 24.17 -34.69 -36.14
N LYS A 184 23.50 -33.64 -35.64
CA LYS A 184 22.23 -33.13 -36.21
C LYS A 184 22.38 -32.75 -37.69
N ARG A 185 23.49 -32.13 -38.10
CA ARG A 185 23.72 -31.74 -39.50
C ARG A 185 23.92 -32.95 -40.42
N TYR A 186 24.43 -34.07 -39.89
CA TYR A 186 24.64 -35.30 -40.64
C TYR A 186 23.52 -36.34 -40.48
N ASN A 187 22.44 -36.01 -39.75
CA ASN A 187 21.28 -36.88 -39.48
C ASN A 187 21.61 -38.18 -38.72
N GLU A 188 22.70 -38.20 -37.94
CA GLU A 188 23.10 -39.35 -37.13
C GLU A 188 22.50 -39.25 -35.71
N PHE A 189 21.19 -39.52 -35.61
CA PHE A 189 20.45 -39.30 -34.37
C PHE A 189 20.84 -40.26 -33.24
N ASP A 190 21.15 -41.53 -33.55
CA ASP A 190 21.51 -42.52 -32.52
C ASP A 190 22.82 -42.15 -31.81
N ARG A 191 23.81 -41.66 -32.56
CA ARG A 191 25.05 -41.15 -31.95
C ARG A 191 24.82 -39.89 -31.15
N ALA A 192 23.94 -39.00 -31.62
CA ALA A 192 23.55 -37.83 -30.84
C ALA A 192 22.95 -38.23 -29.48
N ARG A 193 22.18 -39.33 -29.42
CA ARG A 193 21.64 -39.89 -28.15
C ARG A 193 22.74 -40.39 -27.22
N ASP A 194 23.71 -41.13 -27.74
CA ASP A 194 24.84 -41.61 -26.94
C ASP A 194 25.67 -40.43 -26.40
N ILE A 195 25.83 -39.38 -27.19
CA ILE A 195 26.46 -38.13 -26.76
C ILE A 195 25.63 -37.44 -25.67
N PHE A 196 24.30 -37.40 -25.80
CA PHE A 196 23.42 -36.85 -24.76
C PHE A 196 23.50 -37.63 -23.44
N ARG A 197 23.56 -38.97 -23.50
CA ARG A 197 23.78 -39.81 -22.31
C ARG A 197 25.13 -39.52 -21.65
N ALA A 198 26.19 -39.46 -22.44
CA ALA A 198 27.51 -39.09 -21.93
C ALA A 198 27.50 -37.66 -21.36
N PHE A 199 26.76 -36.75 -21.98
CA PHE A 199 26.65 -35.35 -21.55
C PHE A 199 25.92 -35.21 -20.22
N THR A 200 24.83 -35.95 -19.99
CA THR A 200 24.10 -35.90 -18.72
C THR A 200 24.86 -36.57 -17.57
N LEU A 201 25.67 -37.59 -17.85
CA LEU A 201 26.56 -38.21 -16.86
C LEU A 201 27.70 -37.28 -16.43
N VAL A 202 28.30 -36.55 -17.39
CA VAL A 202 29.42 -35.64 -17.10
C VAL A 202 28.93 -34.35 -16.45
N HIS A 203 27.80 -33.82 -16.91
CA HIS A 203 27.19 -32.59 -16.38
C HIS A 203 25.73 -32.84 -15.98
N PRO A 204 25.48 -33.34 -14.75
CA PRO A 204 24.13 -33.61 -14.21
C PRO A 204 23.30 -32.34 -13.90
N GLU A 205 23.21 -31.41 -14.85
CA GLU A 205 22.40 -30.20 -14.69
C GLU A 205 21.00 -30.37 -15.29
N PRO A 206 19.93 -29.90 -14.61
CA PRO A 206 18.56 -29.95 -15.14
C PRO A 206 18.39 -29.29 -16.51
N ARG A 207 19.23 -28.30 -16.84
CA ARG A 207 19.21 -27.63 -18.16
C ARG A 207 19.61 -28.57 -19.29
N ASN A 208 20.55 -29.46 -19.03
CA ASN A 208 21.07 -30.42 -20.01
C ASN A 208 20.02 -31.48 -20.33
N TRP A 209 19.32 -31.97 -19.30
CA TRP A 209 18.16 -32.84 -19.45
C TRP A 209 17.02 -32.20 -20.24
N ILE A 210 16.72 -30.93 -19.99
CA ILE A 210 15.72 -30.20 -20.79
C ILE A 210 16.16 -30.05 -22.26
N LYS A 211 17.47 -29.89 -22.53
CA LYS A 211 17.98 -29.85 -23.90
C LYS A 211 17.88 -31.21 -24.59
N TRP A 212 18.16 -32.30 -23.87
CA TRP A 212 17.99 -33.65 -24.39
C TRP A 212 16.51 -33.96 -24.64
N ALA A 213 15.62 -33.64 -23.71
CA ALA A 213 14.19 -33.80 -23.88
C ALA A 213 13.66 -33.01 -25.08
N LYS A 214 14.09 -31.76 -25.28
CA LYS A 214 13.74 -30.98 -26.47
C LYS A 214 14.26 -31.59 -27.77
N PHE A 215 15.42 -32.23 -27.74
CA PHE A 215 15.95 -32.93 -28.89
C PHE A 215 15.08 -34.16 -29.23
N GLU A 216 14.69 -34.95 -28.23
CA GLU A 216 13.78 -36.08 -28.44
C GLU A 216 12.36 -35.61 -28.79
N GLU A 217 11.91 -34.42 -28.35
CA GLU A 217 10.65 -33.81 -28.82
C GLU A 217 10.69 -33.53 -30.34
N GLU A 218 11.85 -33.16 -30.89
CA GLU A 218 12.01 -32.84 -32.31
C GLU A 218 12.20 -34.09 -33.20
N PHE A 219 12.88 -35.13 -32.70
CA PHE A 219 13.35 -36.26 -33.51
C PHE A 219 12.96 -37.66 -32.97
N GLY A 220 12.33 -37.73 -31.81
CA GLY A 220 12.07 -38.98 -31.08
C GLY A 220 10.61 -39.42 -31.06
N THR A 221 10.40 -40.62 -30.54
CA THR A 221 9.10 -41.18 -30.17
C THR A 221 8.68 -40.71 -28.78
N SER A 222 7.36 -40.62 -28.54
CA SER A 222 6.78 -40.13 -27.27
C SER A 222 7.31 -40.87 -26.04
N ASP A 223 7.54 -42.17 -26.16
CA ASP A 223 8.03 -43.00 -25.04
C ASP A 223 9.49 -42.72 -24.71
N MET A 224 10.33 -42.41 -25.70
CA MET A 224 11.74 -42.05 -25.47
C MET A 224 11.85 -40.72 -24.71
N VAL A 225 10.96 -39.75 -24.99
CA VAL A 225 10.93 -38.48 -24.24
C VAL A 225 10.57 -38.74 -22.78
N ARG A 226 9.63 -39.66 -22.52
CA ARG A 226 9.25 -40.05 -21.15
C ARG A 226 10.39 -40.76 -20.44
N ASP A 227 11.08 -41.67 -21.11
CA ASP A 227 12.25 -42.36 -20.56
C ASP A 227 13.36 -41.37 -20.21
N VAL A 228 13.59 -40.34 -21.03
CA VAL A 228 14.53 -39.24 -20.73
C VAL A 228 14.10 -38.44 -19.49
N PHE A 229 12.82 -38.11 -19.36
CA PHE A 229 12.33 -37.43 -18.15
C PHE A 229 12.34 -38.33 -16.90
N GLY A 230 12.07 -39.63 -17.05
CA GLY A 230 12.14 -40.62 -15.98
C GLY A 230 13.56 -40.79 -15.47
N THR A 231 14.51 -41.05 -16.37
CA THR A 231 15.95 -41.13 -16.06
C THR A 231 16.46 -39.81 -15.47
N ALA A 232 16.00 -38.66 -15.95
CA ALA A 232 16.35 -37.37 -15.34
C ALA A 232 15.91 -37.25 -13.88
N ILE A 233 14.72 -37.76 -13.53
CA ILE A 233 14.20 -37.73 -12.16
C ILE A 233 14.94 -38.73 -11.26
N GLU A 234 15.30 -39.90 -11.79
CA GLU A 234 16.08 -40.91 -11.08
C GLU A 234 17.53 -40.46 -10.83
N GLU A 235 18.20 -39.89 -11.84
CA GLU A 235 19.62 -39.50 -11.76
C GLU A 235 19.85 -38.19 -11.00
N LEU A 236 18.96 -37.18 -11.10
CA LEU A 236 19.16 -35.94 -10.34
C LEU A 236 18.97 -36.12 -8.83
N GLY A 237 18.20 -37.12 -8.39
CA GLY A 237 17.84 -37.34 -6.99
C GLY A 237 17.14 -36.13 -6.33
N ASP A 238 16.70 -36.28 -5.08
CA ASP A 238 15.94 -35.22 -4.36
C ASP A 238 16.75 -33.93 -4.10
N GLU A 239 18.08 -33.95 -4.29
CA GLU A 239 18.99 -32.85 -3.94
C GLU A 239 19.14 -31.79 -5.04
N PHE A 240 19.04 -32.17 -6.32
CA PHE A 240 19.28 -31.27 -7.46
C PHE A 240 18.07 -31.05 -8.37
N VAL A 241 16.90 -31.64 -8.08
CA VAL A 241 15.73 -31.45 -8.95
C VAL A 241 15.31 -29.98 -8.98
N ASP A 242 15.44 -29.36 -10.15
CA ASP A 242 14.94 -28.01 -10.40
C ASP A 242 13.49 -28.04 -10.89
N GLU A 243 12.71 -27.05 -10.45
CA GLU A 243 11.33 -26.82 -10.88
C GLU A 243 11.15 -26.76 -12.40
N LYS A 244 12.19 -26.33 -13.12
CA LYS A 244 12.16 -26.19 -14.58
C LYS A 244 12.01 -27.53 -15.29
N LEU A 245 12.55 -28.61 -14.73
CA LEU A 245 12.43 -29.95 -15.31
C LEU A 245 10.97 -30.43 -15.22
N PHE A 246 10.36 -30.32 -14.05
CA PHE A 246 8.95 -30.68 -13.86
C PHE A 246 8.00 -29.82 -14.68
N ILE A 247 8.27 -28.52 -14.81
CA ILE A 247 7.47 -27.64 -15.67
C ILE A 247 7.60 -28.05 -17.15
N ALA A 248 8.81 -28.41 -17.60
CA ALA A 248 9.01 -28.89 -18.97
C ALA A 248 8.28 -30.22 -19.20
N TYR A 249 8.40 -31.16 -18.25
CA TYR A 249 7.76 -32.47 -18.34
C TYR A 249 6.23 -32.37 -18.33
N ALA A 250 5.66 -31.58 -17.42
CA ALA A 250 4.21 -31.36 -17.36
C ALA A 250 3.68 -30.61 -18.60
N ARG A 251 4.46 -29.68 -19.17
CA ARG A 251 4.10 -29.04 -20.46
C ARG A 251 4.13 -30.05 -21.62
N TYR A 252 5.04 -31.00 -21.60
CA TYR A 252 5.12 -32.05 -22.60
C TYR A 252 3.89 -32.98 -22.53
N GLU A 253 3.55 -33.49 -21.34
CA GLU A 253 2.34 -34.31 -21.15
C GLU A 253 1.05 -33.52 -21.47
N ALA A 254 1.03 -32.21 -21.21
CA ALA A 254 -0.06 -31.34 -21.64
C ALA A 254 -0.18 -31.26 -23.18
N LYS A 255 0.94 -31.22 -23.92
CA LYS A 255 0.92 -31.30 -25.40
C LYS A 255 0.36 -32.64 -25.89
N LEU A 256 0.67 -33.74 -25.17
CA LEU A 256 0.15 -35.08 -25.46
C LEU A 256 -1.31 -35.29 -25.02
N LYS A 257 -1.93 -34.28 -24.38
CA LYS A 257 -3.30 -34.28 -23.82
C LYS A 257 -3.51 -35.23 -22.64
N GLU A 258 -2.44 -35.68 -21.99
CA GLU A 258 -2.48 -36.51 -20.79
C GLU A 258 -2.52 -35.63 -19.53
N TYR A 259 -3.64 -34.92 -19.33
CA TYR A 259 -3.74 -33.90 -18.28
C TYR A 259 -3.66 -34.48 -16.87
N GLU A 260 -4.18 -35.70 -16.66
CA GLU A 260 -4.12 -36.38 -15.34
C GLU A 260 -2.69 -36.70 -14.92
N ARG A 261 -1.85 -37.15 -15.87
CA ARG A 261 -0.43 -37.37 -15.61
C ARG A 261 0.29 -36.05 -15.35
N ALA A 262 -0.01 -34.99 -16.10
CA ALA A 262 0.54 -33.66 -15.84
C ALA A 262 0.20 -33.17 -14.42
N ARG A 263 -1.03 -33.39 -13.93
CA ARG A 263 -1.43 -33.10 -12.54
C ARG A 263 -0.67 -33.93 -11.52
N ALA A 264 -0.53 -35.23 -11.77
CA ALA A 264 0.23 -36.13 -10.90
C ALA A 264 1.71 -35.68 -10.79
N ILE A 265 2.31 -35.26 -11.90
CA ILE A 265 3.68 -34.71 -11.94
C ILE A 265 3.78 -33.42 -11.12
N PHE A 266 2.83 -32.48 -11.27
CA PHE A 266 2.82 -31.26 -10.47
C PHE A 266 2.66 -31.53 -8.98
N LYS A 267 1.79 -32.47 -8.60
CA LYS A 267 1.61 -32.87 -7.20
C LYS A 267 2.86 -33.53 -6.63
N TYR A 268 3.43 -34.48 -7.37
CA TYR A 268 4.68 -35.16 -7.01
C TYR A 268 5.84 -34.18 -6.84
N ALA A 269 5.94 -33.19 -7.74
CA ALA A 269 6.95 -32.14 -7.66
C ALA A 269 6.77 -31.25 -6.42
N LEU A 270 5.53 -30.94 -6.03
CA LEU A 270 5.24 -30.12 -4.85
C LEU A 270 5.50 -30.86 -3.53
N ASP A 271 5.31 -32.18 -3.48
CA ASP A 271 5.52 -32.97 -2.27
C ASP A 271 7.02 -33.16 -1.94
N ARG A 272 7.89 -33.18 -2.97
CA ARG A 272 9.35 -33.38 -2.80
C ARG A 272 10.17 -32.09 -2.74
N LEU A 273 9.73 -31.01 -3.41
CA LEU A 273 10.52 -29.79 -3.50
C LEU A 273 10.40 -28.90 -2.25
N PRO A 274 11.51 -28.34 -1.73
CA PRO A 274 11.47 -27.36 -0.66
C PRO A 274 10.64 -26.11 -1.03
N ARG A 275 9.81 -25.71 -0.08
CA ARG A 275 8.78 -24.66 -0.16
C ARG A 275 9.25 -23.26 -0.61
N SER A 276 10.55 -22.99 -0.54
CA SER A 276 11.17 -21.73 -0.98
C SER A 276 11.43 -21.66 -2.48
N LYS A 277 11.61 -22.81 -3.14
CA LYS A 277 11.79 -22.89 -4.59
C LYS A 277 10.43 -22.94 -5.31
N SER A 278 9.46 -23.69 -4.79
CA SER A 278 8.15 -23.99 -5.41
C SER A 278 7.25 -22.83 -5.88
N MET A 279 7.60 -21.55 -5.72
CA MET A 279 6.76 -20.43 -6.18
C MET A 279 6.64 -20.38 -7.71
N ILE A 280 7.69 -20.71 -8.46
CA ILE A 280 7.63 -20.75 -9.92
C ILE A 280 6.80 -21.96 -10.36
N LEU A 281 6.97 -23.10 -9.69
CA LEU A 281 6.16 -24.30 -9.88
C LEU A 281 4.67 -24.05 -9.58
N HIS A 282 4.31 -23.42 -8.46
CA HIS A 282 2.93 -23.06 -8.14
C HIS A 282 2.33 -22.11 -9.17
N LYS A 283 3.11 -21.14 -9.68
CA LYS A 283 2.65 -20.26 -10.77
C LYS A 283 2.38 -21.06 -12.03
N ALA A 284 3.28 -21.97 -12.40
CA ALA A 284 3.13 -22.83 -13.56
C ALA A 284 1.94 -23.79 -13.43
N TYR A 285 1.74 -24.37 -12.24
CA TYR A 285 0.61 -25.25 -11.95
C TYR A 285 -0.72 -24.49 -11.97
N THR A 286 -0.75 -23.28 -11.40
CA THR A 286 -1.91 -22.38 -11.51
C THR A 286 -2.22 -22.04 -12.97
N THR A 287 -1.21 -21.75 -13.80
CA THR A 287 -1.44 -21.47 -15.22
C THR A 287 -1.91 -22.70 -15.99
N PHE A 288 -1.43 -23.89 -15.61
CA PHE A 288 -1.86 -25.15 -16.20
C PHE A 288 -3.32 -25.46 -15.87
N GLU A 289 -3.72 -25.39 -14.60
CA GLU A 289 -5.12 -25.62 -14.21
C GLU A 289 -6.05 -24.52 -14.77
N LYS A 290 -5.57 -23.28 -14.94
CA LYS A 290 -6.36 -22.25 -15.63
C LYS A 290 -6.60 -22.57 -17.11
N GLN A 291 -5.69 -23.28 -17.76
CA GLN A 291 -5.78 -23.61 -19.18
C GLN A 291 -6.53 -24.93 -19.42
N PHE A 292 -6.38 -25.90 -18.51
CA PHE A 292 -6.81 -27.30 -18.72
C PHE A 292 -7.58 -27.90 -17.53
N GLY A 293 -7.83 -27.13 -16.48
CA GLY A 293 -8.46 -27.56 -15.24
C GLY A 293 -9.96 -27.37 -15.16
N ASP A 294 -10.59 -28.19 -14.32
CA ASP A 294 -11.97 -27.99 -13.87
C ASP A 294 -12.01 -26.89 -12.78
N LYS A 295 -13.15 -26.19 -12.68
CA LYS A 295 -13.28 -25.03 -11.79
C LYS A 295 -12.92 -25.35 -10.33
N ASP A 296 -13.31 -26.51 -9.83
CA ASP A 296 -13.05 -26.94 -8.44
C ASP A 296 -11.56 -27.25 -8.22
N GLY A 297 -10.90 -27.89 -9.19
CA GLY A 297 -9.45 -28.13 -9.15
C GLY A 297 -8.63 -26.84 -9.20
N VAL A 298 -9.09 -25.83 -9.93
CA VAL A 298 -8.46 -24.49 -9.94
C VAL A 298 -8.58 -23.83 -8.57
N GLU A 299 -9.73 -23.94 -7.90
CA GLU A 299 -9.96 -23.37 -6.58
C GLU A 299 -9.03 -24.00 -5.53
N ASP A 300 -8.89 -25.32 -5.51
CA ASP A 300 -7.97 -26.04 -4.60
C ASP A 300 -6.51 -25.61 -4.77
N VAL A 301 -6.06 -25.43 -6.01
CA VAL A 301 -4.68 -25.03 -6.31
C VAL A 301 -4.45 -23.56 -5.96
N VAL A 302 -5.43 -22.70 -6.17
CA VAL A 302 -5.37 -21.29 -5.76
C VAL A 302 -5.36 -21.18 -4.23
N LEU A 303 -6.16 -22.00 -3.53
CA LEU A 303 -6.16 -22.07 -2.07
C LEU A 303 -4.79 -22.50 -1.54
N SER A 304 -4.20 -23.57 -2.07
CA SER A 304 -2.85 -24.02 -1.65
C SER A 304 -1.77 -22.94 -1.87
N LYS A 305 -1.80 -22.22 -2.99
CA LYS A 305 -0.88 -21.10 -3.24
C LYS A 305 -1.07 -19.96 -2.24
N ARG A 306 -2.32 -19.56 -1.98
CA ARG A 306 -2.62 -18.49 -1.04
C ARG A 306 -2.27 -18.87 0.40
N ARG A 307 -2.46 -20.13 0.79
CA ARG A 307 -1.99 -20.71 2.07
C ARG A 307 -0.50 -20.52 2.25
N VAL A 308 0.29 -20.91 1.24
CA VAL A 308 1.76 -20.74 1.28
C VAL A 308 2.16 -19.27 1.39
N TYR A 309 1.48 -18.39 0.66
CA TYR A 309 1.73 -16.96 0.74
C TYR A 309 1.45 -16.39 2.14
N TYR A 310 0.28 -16.70 2.72
CA TYR A 310 -0.07 -16.22 4.06
C TYR A 310 0.81 -16.83 5.15
N GLU A 311 1.21 -18.10 5.05
CA GLU A 311 2.15 -18.69 5.99
C GLU A 311 3.54 -18.04 5.94
N ALA A 312 4.02 -17.67 4.76
CA ALA A 312 5.27 -16.91 4.62
C ALA A 312 5.13 -15.52 5.27
N GLN A 313 4.04 -14.82 5.01
CA GLN A 313 3.76 -13.51 5.61
C GLN A 313 3.62 -13.56 7.13
N VAL A 314 3.00 -14.61 7.66
CA VAL A 314 2.89 -14.85 9.11
C VAL A 314 4.25 -15.14 9.73
N LYS A 315 5.15 -15.87 9.04
CA LYS A 315 6.52 -16.10 9.52
C LYS A 315 7.36 -14.83 9.52
N GLU A 316 7.24 -13.99 8.49
CA GLU A 316 7.92 -12.70 8.40
C GLU A 316 7.41 -11.72 9.46
N ASN A 317 6.08 -11.62 9.63
CA ASN A 317 5.44 -10.68 10.53
C ASN A 317 4.32 -11.33 11.37
N PRO A 318 4.67 -12.06 12.46
CA PRO A 318 3.68 -12.74 13.29
C PRO A 318 2.64 -11.80 13.94
N LYS A 319 2.98 -10.52 14.10
CA LYS A 319 2.16 -9.50 14.78
C LYS A 319 1.21 -8.74 13.85
N ASN A 320 1.22 -9.02 12.54
CA ASN A 320 0.30 -8.38 11.61
C ASN A 320 -1.07 -9.08 11.62
N TYR A 321 -1.99 -8.57 12.45
CA TYR A 321 -3.33 -9.14 12.59
C TYR A 321 -4.17 -9.08 11.29
N ASP A 322 -3.89 -8.17 10.36
CA ASP A 322 -4.63 -8.12 9.10
C ASP A 322 -4.31 -9.33 8.21
N THR A 323 -3.05 -9.80 8.21
CA THR A 323 -2.67 -11.05 7.51
C THR A 323 -3.34 -12.28 8.12
N TRP A 324 -3.56 -12.28 9.44
CA TRP A 324 -4.29 -13.34 10.12
C TRP A 324 -5.78 -13.33 9.75
N PHE A 325 -6.41 -12.16 9.63
CA PHE A 325 -7.81 -12.06 9.17
C PHE A 325 -7.99 -12.56 7.74
N ASP A 326 -7.08 -12.18 6.85
CA ASP A 326 -7.14 -12.64 5.45
C ASP A 326 -6.88 -14.14 5.35
N TYR A 327 -6.03 -14.69 6.23
CA TYR A 327 -5.74 -16.12 6.29
C TYR A 327 -6.92 -16.91 6.85
N THR A 328 -7.54 -16.47 7.95
CA THR A 328 -8.71 -17.15 8.52
C THR A 328 -9.89 -17.12 7.56
N ARG A 329 -10.14 -16.00 6.89
CA ARG A 329 -11.22 -15.87 5.90
C ARG A 329 -11.03 -16.82 4.72
N LEU A 330 -9.79 -17.03 4.29
CA LEU A 330 -9.49 -17.99 3.22
C LEU A 330 -9.82 -19.42 3.65
N GLU A 331 -9.54 -19.76 4.89
CA GLU A 331 -9.77 -21.12 5.40
C GLU A 331 -11.25 -21.36 5.71
N GLU A 332 -11.97 -20.33 6.15
CA GLU A 332 -13.44 -20.36 6.23
C GLU A 332 -14.07 -20.62 4.86
N THR A 333 -13.49 -20.10 3.77
CA THR A 333 -13.94 -20.44 2.42
C THR A 333 -13.56 -21.84 1.97
N ALA A 334 -12.49 -22.42 2.52
CA ALA A 334 -12.06 -23.78 2.22
C ALA A 334 -12.87 -24.84 2.99
N GLY A 335 -13.40 -24.50 4.17
CA GLY A 335 -14.31 -25.35 4.95
C GLY A 335 -13.64 -26.43 5.81
N ASP A 336 -12.30 -26.49 5.86
CA ASP A 336 -11.54 -27.44 6.70
C ASP A 336 -11.61 -27.00 8.18
N LEU A 337 -12.59 -27.50 8.95
CA LEU A 337 -12.84 -27.08 10.34
C LEU A 337 -11.60 -27.19 11.26
N ASP A 338 -10.84 -28.28 11.16
CA ASP A 338 -9.68 -28.52 12.03
C ASP A 338 -8.49 -27.61 11.71
N ARG A 339 -8.32 -27.23 10.43
CA ARG A 339 -7.27 -26.28 10.03
C ARG A 339 -7.63 -24.86 10.39
N VAL A 340 -8.90 -24.48 10.21
CA VAL A 340 -9.38 -23.16 10.64
C VAL A 340 -9.15 -22.99 12.14
N ARG A 341 -9.38 -24.03 12.93
CA ARG A 341 -9.06 -24.06 14.38
C ARG A 341 -7.58 -23.86 14.68
N ASP A 342 -6.69 -24.66 14.08
CA ASP A 342 -5.24 -24.49 14.27
C ASP A 342 -4.78 -23.06 13.95
N ILE A 343 -5.33 -22.48 12.89
CA ILE A 343 -4.98 -21.11 12.47
C ILE A 343 -5.50 -20.08 13.47
N TYR A 344 -6.73 -20.24 13.96
CA TYR A 344 -7.27 -19.36 15.01
C TYR A 344 -6.47 -19.50 16.32
N GLU A 345 -6.11 -20.71 16.75
CA GLU A 345 -5.28 -20.96 17.93
C GLU A 345 -3.88 -20.35 17.79
N ARG A 346 -3.25 -20.52 16.63
CA ARG A 346 -1.95 -19.91 16.31
C ARG A 346 -2.05 -18.39 16.28
N ALA A 347 -3.09 -17.82 15.69
CA ALA A 347 -3.31 -16.38 15.64
C ALA A 347 -3.56 -15.80 17.05
N VAL A 348 -4.30 -16.53 17.88
CA VAL A 348 -4.58 -16.18 19.27
C VAL A 348 -3.33 -16.22 20.16
N SER A 349 -2.40 -17.15 19.91
CA SER A 349 -1.13 -17.24 20.64
C SER A 349 -0.28 -15.96 20.54
N GLN A 350 -0.47 -15.16 19.49
CA GLN A 350 0.26 -13.92 19.23
C GLN A 350 -0.35 -12.73 19.98
N VAL A 351 -0.16 -12.70 21.30
CA VAL A 351 -0.66 -11.62 22.17
C VAL A 351 0.03 -10.29 21.85
N PRO A 352 -0.71 -9.17 21.67
CA PRO A 352 -0.11 -7.86 21.45
C PRO A 352 0.85 -7.47 22.59
N PRO A 353 2.09 -7.01 22.29
CA PRO A 353 3.07 -6.69 23.33
C PRO A 353 2.73 -5.41 24.10
N ALA A 354 1.98 -4.48 23.49
CA ALA A 354 1.58 -3.21 24.10
C ALA A 354 0.14 -3.25 24.60
N GLN A 355 -0.11 -2.75 25.81
CA GLN A 355 -1.45 -2.71 26.43
C GLN A 355 -2.25 -1.45 26.04
N GLU A 356 -2.14 -1.03 24.78
CA GLU A 356 -2.91 0.09 24.23
C GLU A 356 -4.16 -0.40 23.49
N LYS A 357 -5.28 0.28 23.71
CA LYS A 357 -6.58 -0.06 23.12
C LYS A 357 -6.56 -0.23 21.59
N ARG A 358 -5.66 0.46 20.87
CA ARG A 358 -5.58 0.41 19.40
C ARG A 358 -5.14 -0.97 18.89
N PHE A 359 -4.08 -1.54 19.46
CA PHE A 359 -3.55 -2.86 19.07
C PHE A 359 -4.46 -4.01 19.54
N TRP A 360 -5.08 -3.84 20.70
CA TRP A 360 -6.02 -4.81 21.25
C TRP A 360 -7.35 -4.86 20.49
N ARG A 361 -7.75 -3.77 19.82
CA ARG A 361 -9.00 -3.76 19.05
C ARG A 361 -9.00 -4.85 17.98
N ARG A 362 -7.95 -4.93 17.15
CA ARG A 362 -7.85 -5.94 16.08
C ARG A 362 -7.76 -7.36 16.66
N TYR A 363 -6.94 -7.55 17.68
CA TYR A 363 -6.82 -8.84 18.37
C TYR A 363 -8.14 -9.33 18.98
N ILE A 364 -8.94 -8.45 19.58
CA ILE A 364 -10.26 -8.80 20.11
C ILE A 364 -11.26 -9.13 19.00
N TYR A 365 -11.15 -8.48 17.83
CA TYR A 365 -11.97 -8.85 16.68
C TYR A 365 -11.62 -10.25 16.15
N LEU A 366 -10.36 -10.68 16.25
CA LEU A 366 -9.97 -12.05 15.92
C LEU A 366 -10.67 -13.06 16.85
N TRP A 367 -10.69 -12.79 18.16
CA TRP A 367 -11.43 -13.60 19.13
C TRP A 367 -12.94 -13.62 18.86
N ILE A 368 -13.53 -12.48 18.49
CA ILE A 368 -14.95 -12.40 18.13
C ILE A 368 -15.22 -13.26 16.88
N ASN A 369 -14.38 -13.16 15.85
CA ASN A 369 -14.54 -13.97 14.65
C ASN A 369 -14.39 -15.46 14.94
N TYR A 370 -13.43 -15.84 15.79
CA TYR A 370 -13.25 -17.24 16.20
C TYR A 370 -14.49 -17.78 16.92
N ALA A 371 -15.06 -17.00 17.85
CA ALA A 371 -16.27 -17.40 18.55
C ALA A 371 -17.50 -17.47 17.64
N ILE A 372 -17.62 -16.55 16.68
CA ILE A 372 -18.70 -16.57 15.67
C ILE A 372 -18.54 -17.75 14.71
N PHE A 373 -17.29 -18.09 14.33
CA PHE A 373 -16.98 -19.24 13.49
C PHE A 373 -17.38 -20.55 14.17
N GLU A 374 -16.99 -20.76 15.43
CA GLU A 374 -17.36 -21.98 16.16
C GLU A 374 -18.88 -22.07 16.38
N GLU A 375 -19.56 -20.94 16.55
CA GLU A 375 -21.02 -20.90 16.71
C GLU A 375 -21.79 -21.17 15.40
N LEU A 376 -21.42 -20.52 14.30
CA LEU A 376 -22.16 -20.59 13.03
C LEU A 376 -21.74 -21.75 12.14
N GLN A 377 -20.42 -22.00 12.03
CA GLN A 377 -19.87 -22.99 11.09
C GLN A 377 -19.62 -24.33 11.77
N ALA A 378 -18.91 -24.34 12.90
CA ALA A 378 -18.58 -25.59 13.59
C ALA A 378 -19.70 -26.14 14.48
N LYS A 379 -20.67 -25.30 14.87
CA LYS A 379 -21.80 -25.59 15.78
C LYS A 379 -21.37 -26.16 17.14
N ASP A 380 -20.13 -25.90 17.57
CA ASP A 380 -19.60 -26.32 18.87
C ASP A 380 -19.83 -25.24 19.92
N MET A 381 -20.95 -25.35 20.62
CA MET A 381 -21.41 -24.36 21.60
C MET A 381 -20.58 -24.37 22.89
N GLU A 382 -19.99 -25.51 23.27
CA GLU A 382 -19.21 -25.60 24.49
C GLU A 382 -17.86 -24.91 24.32
N ARG A 383 -17.21 -25.13 23.17
CA ARG A 383 -15.97 -24.42 22.84
C ARG A 383 -16.20 -22.93 22.66
N ALA A 384 -17.27 -22.50 22.00
CA ALA A 384 -17.61 -21.08 21.90
C ALA A 384 -17.69 -20.42 23.29
N ARG A 385 -18.29 -21.11 24.27
CA ARG A 385 -18.34 -20.63 25.66
C ARG A 385 -16.95 -20.54 26.31
N GLN A 386 -16.07 -21.52 26.06
CA GLN A 386 -14.69 -21.50 26.56
C GLN A 386 -13.88 -20.37 25.93
N ILE A 387 -14.01 -20.16 24.62
CA ILE A 387 -13.35 -19.08 23.86
C ILE A 387 -13.74 -17.72 24.44
N TYR A 388 -15.03 -17.48 24.70
CA TYR A 388 -15.46 -16.25 25.36
C TYR A 388 -14.92 -16.10 26.79
N LYS A 389 -14.78 -17.19 27.55
CA LYS A 389 -14.17 -17.13 28.91
C LYS A 389 -12.68 -16.77 28.84
N VAL A 390 -11.91 -17.47 28.00
CA VAL A 390 -10.46 -17.23 27.84
C VAL A 390 -10.20 -15.81 27.31
N CYS A 391 -10.99 -15.34 26.34
CA CYS A 391 -10.91 -13.97 25.83
C CYS A 391 -11.12 -12.94 26.95
N LEU A 392 -12.09 -13.16 27.86
CA LEU A 392 -12.34 -12.27 28.97
C LEU A 392 -11.25 -12.32 30.05
N GLU A 393 -10.63 -13.47 30.32
CA GLU A 393 -9.51 -13.57 31.27
C GLU A 393 -8.26 -12.85 30.77
N LEU A 394 -8.03 -12.89 29.45
CA LEU A 394 -6.83 -12.34 28.83
C LEU A 394 -6.88 -10.81 28.68
N ILE A 395 -8.07 -10.20 28.62
CA ILE A 395 -8.24 -8.75 28.51
C ILE A 395 -7.91 -8.06 29.85
N PRO A 396 -6.96 -7.09 29.87
CA PRO A 396 -6.70 -6.27 31.05
C PRO A 396 -7.81 -5.24 31.31
N HIS A 397 -8.90 -5.65 31.98
CA HIS A 397 -10.07 -4.78 32.24
C HIS A 397 -9.78 -3.52 33.05
N LYS A 398 -8.68 -3.48 33.81
CA LYS A 398 -8.25 -2.31 34.61
C LYS A 398 -7.68 -1.17 33.76
N LYS A 399 -7.11 -1.45 32.58
CA LYS A 399 -6.43 -0.45 31.74
C LYS A 399 -7.30 0.04 30.60
N PHE A 400 -8.05 -0.85 29.97
CA PHE A 400 -9.00 -0.50 28.93
C PHE A 400 -10.12 -1.53 28.92
N THR A 401 -11.27 -1.14 28.37
CA THR A 401 -12.46 -1.98 28.42
C THR A 401 -13.17 -2.08 27.08
N PHE A 402 -13.66 -3.28 26.77
CA PHE A 402 -14.32 -3.63 25.52
C PHE A 402 -15.76 -4.11 25.75
N ALA A 403 -16.70 -3.17 25.77
CA ALA A 403 -18.12 -3.45 25.98
C ALA A 403 -18.74 -4.43 24.96
N LYS A 404 -18.22 -4.44 23.72
CA LYS A 404 -18.77 -5.28 22.64
C LYS A 404 -18.61 -6.79 22.92
N VAL A 405 -17.50 -7.22 23.54
CA VAL A 405 -17.25 -8.64 23.84
C VAL A 405 -18.22 -9.16 24.89
N TRP A 406 -18.45 -8.38 25.94
CA TRP A 406 -19.40 -8.70 27.00
C TRP A 406 -20.83 -8.82 26.47
N LEU A 407 -21.27 -7.88 25.61
CA LEU A 407 -22.58 -7.95 24.98
C LEU A 407 -22.73 -9.16 24.07
N LEU A 408 -21.71 -9.48 23.27
CA LEU A 408 -21.72 -10.65 22.39
C LEU A 408 -21.78 -11.96 23.18
N LYS A 409 -21.03 -12.06 24.28
CA LYS A 409 -21.11 -13.23 25.17
C LYS A 409 -22.50 -13.37 25.80
N ALA A 410 -23.09 -12.27 26.27
CA ALA A 410 -24.43 -12.30 26.83
C ALA A 410 -25.47 -12.71 25.76
N GLN A 411 -25.38 -12.17 24.54
CA GLN A 411 -26.23 -12.58 23.42
C GLN A 411 -26.03 -14.05 23.04
N PHE A 412 -24.80 -14.56 23.10
CA PHE A 412 -24.50 -15.98 22.93
C PHE A 412 -25.21 -16.82 23.99
N GLU A 413 -25.10 -16.46 25.28
CA GLU A 413 -25.77 -17.18 26.38
C GLU A 413 -27.30 -17.15 26.25
N ILE A 414 -27.89 -16.05 25.75
CA ILE A 414 -29.32 -15.98 25.41
C ILE A 414 -29.68 -16.94 24.29
N ARG A 415 -28.87 -17.02 23.22
CA ARG A 415 -29.11 -17.97 22.12
C ARG A 415 -29.07 -19.43 22.59
N GLN A 416 -28.32 -19.72 23.65
CA GLN A 416 -28.31 -21.03 24.31
C GLN A 416 -29.47 -21.24 25.32
N GLY A 417 -30.31 -20.23 25.55
CA GLY A 417 -31.40 -20.28 26.54
C GLY A 417 -30.96 -20.04 27.99
N GLU A 418 -29.68 -19.72 28.25
CA GLU A 418 -29.13 -19.55 29.58
C GLU A 418 -29.23 -18.09 30.07
N LEU A 419 -30.44 -17.67 30.44
CA LEU A 419 -30.71 -16.31 30.90
C LEU A 419 -29.97 -15.95 32.20
N THR A 420 -29.79 -16.92 33.11
CA THR A 420 -29.10 -16.67 34.39
C THR A 420 -27.61 -16.42 34.18
N ALA A 421 -26.99 -17.13 33.24
CA ALA A 421 -25.61 -16.90 32.84
C ALA A 421 -25.46 -15.52 32.19
N ALA A 422 -26.35 -15.17 31.25
CA ALA A 422 -26.34 -13.87 30.58
C ALA A 422 -26.45 -12.70 31.58
N ARG A 423 -27.33 -12.81 32.58
CA ARG A 423 -27.47 -11.83 33.66
C ARG A 423 -26.21 -11.74 34.53
N LYS A 424 -25.62 -12.89 34.89
CA LYS A 424 -24.36 -12.93 35.65
C LYS A 424 -23.20 -12.30 34.86
N THR A 425 -23.11 -12.56 33.55
CA THR A 425 -22.04 -12.01 32.71
C THR A 425 -22.19 -10.51 32.53
N LEU A 426 -23.39 -9.99 32.34
CA LEU A 426 -23.64 -8.54 32.28
C LEU A 426 -23.46 -7.86 33.65
N GLY A 427 -23.87 -8.50 34.74
CA GLY A 427 -23.60 -8.02 36.10
C GLY A 427 -22.10 -7.96 36.42
N GLN A 428 -21.35 -9.00 36.06
CA GLN A 428 -19.88 -9.02 36.16
C GLN A 428 -19.25 -7.93 35.27
N ALA A 429 -19.78 -7.73 34.06
CA ALA A 429 -19.31 -6.70 33.15
C ALA A 429 -19.45 -5.30 33.76
N ILE A 430 -20.60 -4.98 34.36
CA ILE A 430 -20.84 -3.69 35.02
C ILE A 430 -19.93 -3.52 36.23
N GLY A 431 -19.77 -4.56 37.07
CA GLY A 431 -18.92 -4.49 38.26
C GLY A 431 -17.43 -4.34 37.94
N MET A 432 -16.93 -4.97 36.86
CA MET A 432 -15.53 -4.85 36.45
C MET A 432 -15.27 -3.66 35.51
N CYS A 433 -16.28 -3.26 34.73
CA CYS A 433 -16.22 -2.21 33.72
C CYS A 433 -17.58 -1.51 33.61
N PRO A 434 -17.81 -0.42 34.34
CA PRO A 434 -18.99 0.39 34.12
C PRO A 434 -18.82 1.25 32.85
N LYS A 435 -19.74 1.10 31.90
CA LYS A 435 -19.83 1.89 30.65
C LYS A 435 -21.27 2.05 30.22
N ASP A 436 -21.64 3.22 29.70
CA ASP A 436 -23.02 3.50 29.24
C ASP A 436 -23.54 2.51 28.20
N LYS A 437 -22.65 1.94 27.35
CA LYS A 437 -23.05 0.96 26.35
C LYS A 437 -23.42 -0.41 26.98
N LEU A 438 -22.80 -0.77 28.09
CA LEU A 438 -23.13 -2.02 28.81
C LEU A 438 -24.45 -1.87 29.56
N PHE A 439 -24.66 -0.74 30.24
CA PHE A 439 -25.94 -0.42 30.86
C PHE A 439 -27.07 -0.42 29.83
N ARG A 440 -26.93 0.32 28.71
CA ARG A 440 -27.93 0.31 27.64
C ARG A 440 -28.21 -1.09 27.09
N GLY A 441 -27.17 -1.86 26.79
CA GLY A 441 -27.34 -3.22 26.27
C GLY A 441 -27.98 -4.19 27.27
N TYR A 442 -27.75 -3.99 28.57
CA TYR A 442 -28.40 -4.80 29.61
C TYR A 442 -29.86 -4.38 29.83
N ILE A 443 -30.14 -3.08 29.83
CA ILE A 443 -31.50 -2.55 29.93
C ILE A 443 -32.33 -2.97 28.72
N GLU A 444 -31.81 -2.84 27.49
CA GLU A 444 -32.50 -3.33 26.28
C GLU A 444 -32.81 -4.83 26.34
N LEU A 445 -31.97 -5.61 27.01
CA LEU A 445 -32.18 -7.04 27.22
C LEU A 445 -33.30 -7.30 28.23
N GLU A 446 -33.29 -6.64 29.39
CA GLU A 446 -34.33 -6.82 30.41
C GLU A 446 -35.68 -6.23 29.95
N LEU A 447 -35.66 -5.17 29.13
CA LEU A 447 -36.84 -4.64 28.44
C LEU A 447 -37.48 -5.67 27.53
N LYS A 448 -36.68 -6.39 26.72
CA LYS A 448 -37.18 -7.48 25.86
C LYS A 448 -37.73 -8.66 26.67
N LEU A 449 -37.27 -8.84 27.90
CA LEU A 449 -37.77 -9.86 28.83
C LEU A 449 -38.97 -9.36 29.66
N PHE A 450 -39.40 -8.11 29.49
CA PHE A 450 -40.49 -7.46 30.25
C PHE A 450 -40.27 -7.42 31.77
N GLU A 451 -39.01 -7.37 32.22
CA GLU A 451 -38.63 -7.37 33.64
C GLU A 451 -38.37 -5.95 34.15
N PHE A 452 -39.43 -5.16 34.25
CA PHE A 452 -39.38 -3.72 34.55
C PHE A 452 -38.76 -3.37 35.90
N LEU A 453 -38.98 -4.20 36.94
CA LEU A 453 -38.37 -4.01 38.25
C LEU A 453 -36.84 -4.06 38.18
N ARG A 454 -36.27 -4.94 37.34
CA ARG A 454 -34.82 -4.98 37.15
C ARG A 454 -34.34 -3.80 36.32
N CYS A 455 -35.08 -3.40 35.29
CA CYS A 455 -34.76 -2.19 34.52
C CYS A 455 -34.63 -0.97 35.45
N ARG A 456 -35.53 -0.80 36.43
CA ARG A 456 -35.42 0.24 37.48
C ARG A 456 -34.10 0.16 38.24
N THR A 457 -33.79 -1.00 38.82
CA THR A 457 -32.52 -1.17 39.56
C THR A 457 -31.28 -0.94 38.70
N LEU A 458 -31.36 -1.17 37.38
CA LEU A 458 -30.27 -0.92 36.45
C LEU A 458 -30.13 0.55 36.11
N TYR A 459 -31.23 1.27 35.92
CA TYR A 459 -31.21 2.72 35.75
C TYR A 459 -30.71 3.42 37.01
N GLU A 460 -31.17 3.01 38.20
CA GLU A 460 -30.65 3.51 39.49
C GLU A 460 -29.13 3.34 39.59
N LYS A 461 -28.62 2.13 39.32
CA LYS A 461 -27.16 1.88 39.30
C LYS A 461 -26.42 2.65 38.21
N HIS A 462 -27.07 2.93 37.09
CA HIS A 462 -26.49 3.72 36.00
C HIS A 462 -26.34 5.18 36.43
N ILE A 463 -27.36 5.71 37.10
CA ILE A 463 -27.40 7.05 37.68
C ILE A 463 -26.35 7.19 38.81
N GLU A 464 -26.26 6.21 39.71
CA GLU A 464 -25.23 6.17 40.76
C GLU A 464 -23.81 6.25 40.18
N TRP A 465 -23.58 5.62 39.03
CA TRP A 465 -22.28 5.64 38.37
C TRP A 465 -22.01 6.93 37.57
N ASN A 466 -23.01 7.40 36.81
CA ASN A 466 -22.88 8.55 35.93
C ASN A 466 -24.14 9.42 35.95
N ALA A 467 -24.26 10.23 37.00
CA ALA A 467 -25.38 11.16 37.18
C ALA A 467 -25.40 12.31 36.17
N SER A 468 -24.27 12.62 35.51
CA SER A 468 -24.18 13.74 34.57
C SER A 468 -24.78 13.47 33.19
N ASN A 469 -25.07 12.21 32.85
CA ASN A 469 -25.56 11.83 31.53
C ASN A 469 -27.08 12.08 31.39
N CYS A 470 -27.49 13.17 30.75
CA CYS A 470 -28.91 13.50 30.57
C CYS A 470 -29.70 12.45 29.78
N GLN A 471 -29.06 11.71 28.85
CA GLN A 471 -29.75 10.71 28.04
C GLN A 471 -30.26 9.52 28.87
N THR A 472 -29.61 9.22 30.00
CA THR A 472 -30.01 8.10 30.86
C THR A 472 -31.23 8.47 31.69
N TRP A 473 -31.30 9.72 32.15
CA TRP A 473 -32.47 10.30 32.80
C TRP A 473 -33.69 10.27 31.89
N ILE A 474 -33.54 10.73 30.65
CA ILE A 474 -34.63 10.74 29.67
C ILE A 474 -35.12 9.32 29.40
N LYS A 475 -34.21 8.37 29.16
CA LYS A 475 -34.60 6.98 28.90
C LYS A 475 -35.23 6.27 30.11
N PHE A 476 -34.87 6.71 31.32
CA PHE A 476 -35.50 6.21 32.54
C PHE A 476 -36.91 6.78 32.70
N ALA A 477 -37.10 8.07 32.40
CA ALA A 477 -38.41 8.71 32.35
C ALA A 477 -39.31 8.12 31.25
N GLU A 478 -38.80 7.90 30.03
CA GLU A 478 -39.51 7.22 28.93
C GLU A 478 -39.97 5.81 29.33
N LEU A 479 -39.17 5.09 30.11
CA LEU A 479 -39.54 3.76 30.60
C LEU A 479 -40.73 3.83 31.56
N GLU A 480 -40.67 4.71 32.57
CA GLU A 480 -41.76 4.85 33.56
C GLU A 480 -43.02 5.44 32.93
N ARG A 481 -42.87 6.32 31.93
CA ARG A 481 -43.97 6.78 31.09
C ARG A 481 -44.62 5.64 30.32
N GLY A 482 -43.84 4.75 29.74
CA GLY A 482 -44.36 3.53 29.08
C GLY A 482 -45.05 2.55 30.05
N LEU A 483 -44.87 2.72 31.36
CA LEU A 483 -45.54 1.98 32.43
C LEU A 483 -46.70 2.75 33.06
N ASP A 484 -47.02 3.94 32.52
CA ASP A 484 -48.09 4.83 32.96
C ASP A 484 -47.94 5.33 34.42
N ASP A 485 -46.69 5.38 34.92
CA ASP A 485 -46.38 5.95 36.25
C ASP A 485 -45.93 7.41 36.10
N LEU A 486 -46.91 8.30 35.93
CA LEU A 486 -46.68 9.73 35.69
C LEU A 486 -46.02 10.41 36.90
N GLU A 487 -46.39 10.04 38.12
CA GLU A 487 -45.80 10.61 39.35
C GLU A 487 -44.32 10.27 39.47
N ARG A 488 -43.93 9.02 39.19
CA ARG A 488 -42.51 8.64 39.21
C ARG A 488 -41.75 9.30 38.06
N THR A 489 -42.35 9.40 36.89
CA THR A 489 -41.74 10.10 35.74
C THR A 489 -41.38 11.55 36.08
N ARG A 490 -42.31 12.27 36.71
CA ARG A 490 -42.09 13.63 37.23
C ARG A 490 -40.99 13.67 38.29
N ALA A 491 -41.03 12.75 39.25
CA ALA A 491 -40.02 12.68 40.29
C ALA A 491 -38.61 12.44 39.73
N ILE A 492 -38.49 11.64 38.66
CA ILE A 492 -37.22 11.41 37.95
C ILE A 492 -36.73 12.69 37.27
N PHE A 493 -37.59 13.43 36.58
CA PHE A 493 -37.23 14.70 35.95
C PHE A 493 -36.83 15.76 36.97
N GLU A 494 -37.58 15.92 38.07
CA GLU A 494 -37.22 16.84 39.15
C GLU A 494 -35.88 16.47 39.81
N LEU A 495 -35.65 15.17 40.03
CA LEU A 495 -34.39 14.69 40.57
C LEU A 495 -33.23 14.92 39.59
N ALA A 496 -33.45 14.78 38.29
CA ALA A 496 -32.47 15.10 37.26
C ALA A 496 -32.15 16.60 37.21
N VAL A 497 -33.16 17.48 37.30
CA VAL A 497 -33.01 18.95 37.30
C VAL A 497 -32.34 19.48 38.58
N SER A 498 -32.48 18.76 39.69
CA SER A 498 -31.82 19.09 40.96
C SER A 498 -30.31 18.83 40.95
N GLN A 499 -29.79 18.07 39.98
CA GLN A 499 -28.37 17.74 39.90
C GLN A 499 -27.53 18.95 39.46
N PRO A 500 -26.38 19.22 40.14
CA PRO A 500 -25.56 20.41 39.87
C PRO A 500 -24.64 20.28 38.64
N VAL A 501 -24.38 19.07 38.15
CA VAL A 501 -23.46 18.83 37.02
C VAL A 501 -24.18 17.99 35.96
N LEU A 502 -24.70 18.65 34.93
CA LEU A 502 -25.40 18.04 33.80
C LEU A 502 -24.65 18.37 32.50
N ASP A 503 -24.44 17.37 31.64
CA ASP A 503 -23.64 17.51 30.40
C ASP A 503 -24.39 18.32 29.33
N MET A 504 -25.69 18.05 29.15
CA MET A 504 -26.57 18.78 28.22
C MET A 504 -27.92 19.08 28.90
N PRO A 505 -28.00 20.14 29.73
CA PRO A 505 -29.23 20.49 30.43
C PRO A 505 -30.40 20.82 29.49
N GLU A 506 -30.12 21.48 28.36
CA GLU A 506 -31.15 21.94 27.40
C GLU A 506 -32.04 20.81 26.89
N LEU A 507 -31.44 19.65 26.60
CA LEU A 507 -32.15 18.49 26.06
C LEU A 507 -33.04 17.83 27.13
N LEU A 508 -32.61 17.84 28.39
CA LEU A 508 -33.40 17.34 29.52
C LEU A 508 -34.60 18.25 29.80
N TRP A 509 -34.39 19.56 29.82
CA TRP A 509 -35.47 20.54 30.01
C TRP A 509 -36.50 20.48 28.89
N LYS A 510 -36.04 20.37 27.63
CA LYS A 510 -36.95 20.16 26.51
C LYS A 510 -37.76 18.87 26.68
N ALA A 511 -37.11 17.74 26.98
CA ALA A 511 -37.82 16.48 27.17
C ALA A 511 -38.83 16.53 28.34
N TYR A 512 -38.55 17.31 29.38
CA TYR A 512 -39.48 17.49 30.49
C TYR A 512 -40.68 18.38 30.11
N ILE A 513 -40.45 19.43 29.34
CA ILE A 513 -41.50 20.31 28.80
C ILE A 513 -42.37 19.55 27.80
N ASP A 514 -41.77 18.83 26.85
CA ASP A 514 -42.48 18.00 25.87
C ASP A 514 -43.35 16.94 26.59
N PHE A 515 -42.86 16.39 27.71
CA PHE A 515 -43.63 15.45 28.54
C PHE A 515 -44.88 16.10 29.16
N GLU A 516 -44.76 17.24 29.84
CA GLU A 516 -45.94 17.89 30.45
C GLU A 516 -46.87 18.54 29.40
N GLU A 517 -46.36 18.89 28.20
CA GLU A 517 -47.19 19.32 27.05
C GLU A 517 -48.04 18.15 26.50
N GLU A 518 -47.47 16.95 26.39
CA GLU A 518 -48.21 15.76 25.93
C GLU A 518 -49.23 15.23 26.95
N GLU A 519 -49.01 15.47 28.24
CA GLU A 519 -49.96 15.11 29.31
C GLU A 519 -50.95 16.26 29.63
N GLU A 520 -50.96 17.34 28.82
CA GLU A 520 -51.89 18.47 28.87
C GLU A 520 -51.89 19.28 30.21
N GLU A 521 -50.82 19.19 30.99
CA GLU A 521 -50.67 19.89 32.28
C GLU A 521 -50.06 21.30 32.10
N TYR A 522 -50.83 22.17 31.44
CA TYR A 522 -50.36 23.47 30.97
C TYR A 522 -49.85 24.42 32.07
N GLU A 523 -50.41 24.35 33.29
CA GLU A 523 -49.99 25.20 34.41
C GLU A 523 -48.57 24.87 34.87
N ARG A 524 -48.23 23.58 34.96
CA ARG A 524 -46.88 23.15 35.34
C ARG A 524 -45.87 23.45 34.26
N THR A 525 -46.25 23.31 33.00
CA THR A 525 -45.39 23.67 31.88
C THR A 525 -45.01 25.17 31.93
N ARG A 526 -45.92 26.06 32.33
CA ARG A 526 -45.59 27.48 32.58
C ARG A 526 -44.60 27.66 33.73
N GLU A 527 -44.80 26.96 34.85
CA GLU A 527 -43.85 26.99 35.97
C GLU A 527 -42.46 26.50 35.55
N LEU A 528 -42.39 25.47 34.71
CA LEU A 528 -41.13 24.95 34.17
C LEU A 528 -40.45 25.95 33.25
N TYR A 529 -41.20 26.63 32.38
CA TYR A 529 -40.67 27.71 31.56
C TYR A 529 -40.15 28.87 32.42
N GLU A 530 -40.86 29.31 33.46
CA GLU A 530 -40.37 30.37 34.35
C GLU A 530 -39.10 29.94 35.11
N ARG A 531 -39.05 28.70 35.65
CA ARG A 531 -37.84 28.14 36.28
C ARG A 531 -36.66 28.03 35.30
N LEU A 532 -36.93 27.69 34.04
CA LEU A 532 -35.91 27.61 33.00
C LEU A 532 -35.40 29.01 32.62
N LEU A 533 -36.27 30.02 32.59
CA LEU A 533 -35.91 31.41 32.33
C LEU A 533 -35.08 31.99 33.48
N GLU A 534 -35.39 31.66 34.74
CA GLU A 534 -34.57 32.04 35.91
C GLU A 534 -33.14 31.47 35.84
N LYS A 535 -32.97 30.26 35.28
CA LYS A 535 -31.65 29.62 35.13
C LYS A 535 -30.92 30.01 33.84
N THR A 536 -31.65 30.12 32.73
CA THR A 536 -31.12 30.35 31.39
C THR A 536 -32.00 31.34 30.63
N ASP A 537 -31.58 32.59 30.61
CA ASP A 537 -32.24 33.67 29.85
C ASP A 537 -31.81 33.66 28.38
N HIS A 538 -32.03 32.55 27.67
CA HIS A 538 -31.64 32.39 26.26
C HIS A 538 -32.84 32.60 25.33
N VAL A 539 -32.65 33.27 24.18
CA VAL A 539 -33.72 33.65 23.22
C VAL A 539 -34.56 32.47 22.74
N LYS A 540 -33.94 31.31 22.51
CA LYS A 540 -34.67 30.12 22.05
C LYS A 540 -35.74 29.65 23.04
N VAL A 541 -35.51 29.83 24.35
CA VAL A 541 -36.48 29.46 25.40
C VAL A 541 -37.70 30.38 25.35
N TRP A 542 -37.49 31.67 25.12
CA TRP A 542 -38.57 32.63 24.92
C TRP A 542 -39.41 32.33 23.68
N ILE A 543 -38.75 31.93 22.58
CA ILE A 543 -39.42 31.54 21.34
C ILE A 543 -40.24 30.26 21.56
N SER A 544 -39.68 29.24 22.23
CA SER A 544 -40.44 28.01 22.55
C SER A 544 -41.60 28.28 23.50
N TYR A 545 -41.43 29.15 24.50
CA TYR A 545 -42.51 29.52 25.44
C TYR A 545 -43.66 30.24 24.72
N ALA A 546 -43.33 31.14 23.78
CA ALA A 546 -44.32 31.81 22.96
C ALA A 546 -45.04 30.86 21.99
N HIS A 547 -44.34 29.86 21.44
CA HIS A 547 -44.98 28.82 20.62
C HIS A 547 -45.86 27.88 21.44
N PHE A 548 -45.44 27.52 22.66
CA PHE A 548 -46.23 26.72 23.59
C PHE A 548 -47.56 27.40 23.94
N GLU A 549 -47.55 28.69 24.30
CA GLU A 549 -48.79 29.42 24.63
C GLU A 549 -49.76 29.55 23.45
N LEU A 550 -49.31 29.30 22.20
CA LEU A 550 -50.19 29.23 21.02
C LEU A 550 -50.85 27.87 20.85
N ASN A 551 -50.20 26.80 21.32
CA ASN A 551 -50.67 25.44 21.15
C ASN A 551 -51.74 25.05 22.19
N ILE A 552 -51.89 25.81 23.28
CA ILE A 552 -52.87 25.53 24.35
C ILE A 552 -54.30 25.71 23.81
N PRO A 553 -55.10 24.62 23.67
CA PRO A 553 -56.52 24.70 23.37
C PRO A 553 -57.30 25.08 24.64
N GLU A 554 -58.41 25.80 24.50
CA GLU A 554 -59.12 26.36 25.66
C GLU A 554 -60.41 25.60 26.03
N ASP A 555 -60.94 24.72 25.16
CA ASP A 555 -62.19 24.00 25.43
C ASP A 555 -62.12 22.50 25.06
N GLU A 556 -62.45 21.63 26.02
CA GLU A 556 -62.52 20.16 25.87
C GLU A 556 -63.68 19.67 24.95
N GLU A 557 -64.56 20.54 24.46
CA GLU A 557 -65.82 20.10 23.81
C GLU A 557 -65.88 20.17 22.28
N GLU A 558 -64.87 20.66 21.56
CA GLU A 558 -64.87 20.61 20.08
C GLU A 558 -63.54 20.08 19.52
N ALA A 559 -63.38 18.76 19.60
CA ALA A 559 -62.47 18.01 18.73
C ALA A 559 -63.05 17.91 17.31
N GLU A 560 -63.17 19.04 16.61
CA GLU A 560 -63.19 19.06 15.15
C GLU A 560 -61.88 19.70 14.67
N GLU A 561 -61.10 18.90 13.96
CA GLU A 561 -59.85 19.29 13.32
C GLU A 561 -60.08 20.55 12.45
N GLU A 562 -59.26 21.58 12.67
CA GLU A 562 -59.20 22.87 11.93
C GLU A 562 -60.00 24.08 12.47
N ALA A 563 -60.12 24.26 13.80
CA ALA A 563 -60.51 25.55 14.37
C ALA A 563 -59.34 26.58 14.40
N PRO A 564 -59.55 27.86 14.03
CA PRO A 564 -58.50 28.88 14.03
C PRO A 564 -58.06 29.23 15.45
N ILE A 565 -56.75 29.21 15.69
CA ILE A 565 -56.07 29.60 16.94
C ILE A 565 -56.79 30.78 17.63
N SER A 566 -57.24 30.57 18.87
CA SER A 566 -57.98 31.54 19.68
C SER A 566 -57.27 32.89 19.76
N LYS A 567 -58.04 33.98 19.70
CA LYS A 567 -57.52 35.35 19.82
C LYS A 567 -56.81 35.57 21.16
N GLU A 568 -57.23 34.87 22.21
CA GLU A 568 -56.64 35.00 23.55
C GLU A 568 -55.27 34.31 23.64
N ALA A 569 -55.10 33.12 23.05
CA ALA A 569 -53.81 32.45 22.90
C ALA A 569 -52.78 33.33 22.15
N LYS A 570 -53.21 34.03 21.09
CA LYS A 570 -52.37 35.00 20.37
C LYS A 570 -51.95 36.17 21.26
N THR A 571 -52.84 36.68 22.11
CA THR A 571 -52.48 37.76 23.05
C THR A 571 -51.51 37.30 24.14
N ARG A 572 -51.62 36.05 24.60
CA ARG A 572 -50.68 35.44 25.56
C ARG A 572 -49.29 35.32 24.95
N ALA A 573 -49.18 34.74 23.74
CA ALA A 573 -47.91 34.63 23.02
C ALA A 573 -47.25 36.01 22.76
N ARG A 574 -48.04 37.04 22.42
CA ARG A 574 -47.54 38.42 22.24
C ARG A 574 -46.98 39.01 23.53
N LYS A 575 -47.66 38.82 24.66
CA LYS A 575 -47.15 39.27 25.97
C LYS A 575 -45.82 38.61 26.30
N VAL A 576 -45.63 37.33 25.93
CA VAL A 576 -44.36 36.63 26.08
C VAL A 576 -43.26 37.24 25.19
N PHE A 577 -43.54 37.51 23.92
CA PHE A 577 -42.60 38.19 23.02
C PHE A 577 -42.22 39.61 23.49
N GLU A 578 -43.19 40.38 24.00
CA GLU A 578 -42.94 41.71 24.57
C GLU A 578 -42.06 41.66 25.82
N ARG A 579 -42.34 40.71 26.73
CA ARG A 579 -41.53 40.47 27.93
C ARG A 579 -40.11 40.04 27.58
N ALA A 580 -39.98 39.15 26.59
CA ALA A 580 -38.69 38.71 26.06
C ALA A 580 -37.90 39.88 25.46
N HIS A 581 -38.55 40.72 24.65
CA HIS A 581 -37.92 41.88 24.03
C HIS A 581 -37.43 42.90 25.08
N LYS A 582 -38.20 43.11 26.16
CA LYS A 582 -37.79 43.97 27.27
C LYS A 582 -36.56 43.41 28.01
N SER A 583 -36.58 42.14 28.40
CA SER A 583 -35.47 41.49 29.11
C SER A 583 -34.17 41.50 28.29
N MET A 584 -34.26 41.21 26.99
CA MET A 584 -33.09 41.17 26.09
C MET A 584 -32.54 42.55 25.75
N ARG A 585 -33.40 43.58 25.73
CA ARG A 585 -32.99 44.99 25.60
C ARG A 585 -32.27 45.47 26.86
N ASP A 586 -32.80 45.15 28.04
CA ASP A 586 -32.19 45.55 29.32
C ASP A 586 -30.80 44.94 29.53
N LYS A 587 -30.50 43.81 28.86
CA LYS A 587 -29.19 43.13 28.86
C LYS A 587 -28.25 43.48 27.70
N GLU A 588 -28.66 44.38 26.80
CA GLU A 588 -27.89 44.82 25.63
C GLU A 588 -27.45 43.70 24.64
N LEU A 589 -28.16 42.56 24.61
CA LEU A 589 -27.84 41.43 23.72
C LEU A 589 -28.39 41.65 22.30
N LYS A 590 -27.63 42.38 21.47
CA LYS A 590 -28.06 42.87 20.15
C LYS A 590 -28.32 41.79 19.09
N GLU A 591 -27.57 40.70 19.07
CA GLU A 591 -27.75 39.65 18.05
C GLU A 591 -28.95 38.76 18.38
N GLU A 592 -29.08 38.44 19.66
CA GLU A 592 -30.17 37.67 20.25
C GLU A 592 -31.52 38.39 20.10
N THR A 593 -31.56 39.69 20.36
CA THR A 593 -32.74 40.53 20.09
C THR A 593 -33.14 40.54 18.61
N VAL A 594 -32.20 40.52 17.67
CA VAL A 594 -32.51 40.40 16.22
C VAL A 594 -33.17 39.05 15.93
N THR A 595 -32.66 37.95 16.50
CA THR A 595 -33.24 36.62 16.29
C THR A 595 -34.65 36.52 16.87
N LEU A 596 -34.89 37.11 18.05
CA LEU A 596 -36.21 37.19 18.66
C LEU A 596 -37.18 38.03 17.81
N LEU A 597 -36.75 39.19 17.30
CA LEU A 597 -37.58 40.05 16.45
C LEU A 597 -37.90 39.42 15.09
N ASN A 598 -36.97 38.65 14.51
CA ASN A 598 -37.25 37.89 13.31
C ASN A 598 -38.27 36.78 13.56
N ALA A 599 -38.18 36.09 14.71
CA ALA A 599 -39.15 35.08 15.12
C ALA A 599 -40.53 35.72 15.38
N TRP A 600 -40.58 36.86 16.08
CA TRP A 600 -41.81 37.62 16.31
C TRP A 600 -42.42 38.13 15.00
N LEU A 601 -41.60 38.61 14.06
CA LEU A 601 -42.09 39.00 12.73
C LEU A 601 -42.65 37.80 11.96
N SER A 602 -42.01 36.63 12.02
CA SER A 602 -42.55 35.43 11.39
C SER A 602 -43.87 34.99 12.02
N PHE A 603 -44.01 35.16 13.34
CA PHE A 603 -45.26 34.90 14.06
C PHE A 603 -46.38 35.85 13.63
N GLU A 604 -46.15 37.16 13.61
CA GLU A 604 -47.17 38.14 13.20
C GLU A 604 -47.54 38.03 11.71
N ARG A 605 -46.61 37.59 10.84
CA ARG A 605 -46.92 37.30 9.43
C ARG A 605 -47.87 36.13 9.24
N ILE A 606 -47.87 35.16 10.15
CA ILE A 606 -48.71 33.96 10.07
C ILE A 606 -50.04 34.20 10.78
N HIS A 607 -50.04 34.94 11.91
CA HIS A 607 -51.21 35.00 12.81
C HIS A 607 -51.77 36.41 13.07
N GLY A 608 -51.05 37.47 12.72
CA GLY A 608 -51.36 38.87 13.02
C GLY A 608 -51.97 39.66 11.88
N GLY A 609 -52.39 40.89 12.18
CA GLY A 609 -52.88 41.87 11.19
C GLY A 609 -51.77 42.76 10.61
N ASP A 610 -52.06 43.43 9.49
CA ASP A 610 -51.10 44.30 8.79
C ASP A 610 -50.51 45.40 9.70
N ASP A 611 -51.30 45.95 10.63
CA ASP A 611 -50.87 46.96 11.60
C ASP A 611 -49.83 46.42 12.61
N GLU A 612 -49.97 45.16 13.02
CA GLU A 612 -49.10 44.50 14.00
C GLU A 612 -47.77 44.12 13.34
N ILE A 613 -47.82 43.69 12.08
CA ILE A 613 -46.65 43.44 11.24
C ILE A 613 -45.86 44.74 11.05
N GLU A 614 -46.53 45.86 10.77
CA GLU A 614 -45.87 47.16 10.60
C GLU A 614 -45.18 47.63 11.89
N ASN A 615 -45.80 47.37 13.05
CA ASN A 615 -45.22 47.70 14.36
C ASN A 615 -43.95 46.88 14.66
N VAL A 616 -43.93 45.58 14.37
CA VAL A 616 -42.72 44.75 14.54
C VAL A 616 -41.63 45.11 13.53
N GLN A 617 -42.00 45.46 12.29
CA GLN A 617 -41.03 45.92 11.28
C GLN A 617 -40.35 47.24 11.69
N LYS A 618 -41.08 48.16 12.33
CA LYS A 618 -40.52 49.41 12.88
C LYS A 618 -39.48 49.18 13.98
N LEU A 619 -39.52 48.03 14.66
CA LEU A 619 -38.57 47.65 15.70
C LEU A 619 -37.29 46.98 15.15
N MET A 620 -37.24 46.62 13.86
CA MET A 620 -36.09 45.92 13.29
C MET A 620 -34.81 46.79 13.23
N PRO A 621 -33.66 46.24 13.62
CA PRO A 621 -32.38 46.94 13.56
C PRO A 621 -31.80 46.97 12.15
N ARG A 622 -31.01 48.03 11.87
CA ARG A 622 -30.24 48.16 10.63
C ARG A 622 -28.85 47.55 10.82
N LYS A 623 -28.41 46.75 9.86
CA LYS A 623 -27.04 46.20 9.81
C LYS A 623 -26.07 47.30 9.38
N THR A 624 -25.13 47.66 10.25
CA THR A 624 -24.05 48.62 9.94
C THR A 624 -22.69 47.96 10.11
N LYS A 625 -21.74 48.25 9.21
CA LYS A 625 -20.37 47.74 9.33
C LYS A 625 -19.58 48.68 10.23
N ARG A 626 -19.03 48.18 11.33
CA ARG A 626 -18.13 48.92 12.22
C ARG A 626 -16.74 48.29 12.22
N ARG A 627 -15.72 49.12 12.43
CA ARG A 627 -14.30 48.70 12.43
C ARG A 627 -13.78 48.71 13.86
N ARG A 628 -13.31 47.57 14.35
CA ARG A 628 -12.63 47.46 15.67
C ARG A 628 -11.12 47.30 15.45
N ARG A 629 -10.31 48.04 16.20
CA ARG A 629 -8.85 47.90 16.21
C ARG A 629 -8.47 46.76 17.17
N LEU A 630 -7.71 45.78 16.69
CA LEU A 630 -7.12 44.71 17.51
C LEU A 630 -5.80 45.16 18.14
N GLU A 631 -5.30 44.36 19.09
CA GLU A 631 -4.03 44.61 19.80
C GLU A 631 -2.81 44.64 18.85
N ASP A 632 -2.92 44.03 17.67
CA ASP A 632 -1.90 44.02 16.60
C ASP A 632 -2.01 45.20 15.59
N ASP A 633 -2.75 46.27 15.93
CA ASP A 633 -2.96 47.45 15.08
C ASP A 633 -3.68 47.20 13.74
N SER A 634 -4.20 45.99 13.53
CA SER A 634 -5.09 45.62 12.43
C SER A 634 -6.56 45.91 12.76
N PHE A 635 -7.35 46.24 11.73
CA PHE A 635 -8.79 46.51 11.88
C PHE A 635 -9.62 45.32 11.40
N GLU A 636 -10.44 44.75 12.27
CA GLU A 636 -11.49 43.79 11.88
C GLU A 636 -12.81 44.52 11.63
N GLU A 637 -13.42 44.26 10.46
CA GLU A 637 -14.76 44.71 10.13
C GLU A 637 -15.78 43.74 10.74
N TYR A 638 -16.55 44.19 11.71
CA TYR A 638 -17.65 43.42 12.30
C TYR A 638 -19.00 44.09 11.99
N ILE A 639 -20.05 43.28 11.93
CA ILE A 639 -21.42 43.74 11.68
C ILE A 639 -22.02 44.12 13.04
N ASP A 640 -22.39 45.38 13.23
CA ASP A 640 -23.11 45.86 14.41
C ASP A 640 -24.57 46.17 14.03
N TYR A 641 -25.49 45.79 14.93
CA TYR A 641 -26.92 46.00 14.76
C TYR A 641 -27.33 47.27 15.52
N VAL A 642 -27.86 48.25 14.79
CA VAL A 642 -28.35 49.51 15.39
C VAL A 642 -29.87 49.47 15.42
N PHE A 643 -30.43 49.47 16.63
CA PHE A 643 -31.88 49.53 16.82
C PHE A 643 -32.38 50.97 16.64
N PRO A 644 -33.57 51.18 16.07
CA PRO A 644 -34.16 52.52 15.91
C PRO A 644 -34.31 53.33 17.21
N ALA A 645 -34.31 52.67 18.37
CA ALA A 645 -34.30 53.32 19.68
C ALA A 645 -32.91 53.87 20.08
N ASP A 646 -31.82 53.21 19.66
CA ASP A 646 -30.44 53.66 19.88
C ASP A 646 -30.11 54.85 18.98
N ASP A 647 -30.71 54.93 17.79
CA ASP A 647 -30.67 56.11 16.91
C ASP A 647 -31.29 57.34 17.60
N LYS A 648 -32.36 57.18 18.41
CA LYS A 648 -32.92 58.31 19.18
C LYS A 648 -32.01 58.76 20.31
N GLN A 649 -31.36 57.83 21.02
CA GLN A 649 -30.36 58.19 22.04
C GLN A 649 -29.12 58.84 21.42
N THR A 650 -28.59 58.30 20.31
CA THR A 650 -27.45 58.90 19.62
C THR A 650 -27.80 60.21 18.92
N GLN A 651 -29.01 60.38 18.38
CA GLN A 651 -29.51 61.67 17.88
C GLN A 651 -29.64 62.70 19.01
N ASN A 652 -30.13 62.29 20.19
CA ASN A 652 -30.17 63.19 21.36
C ASN A 652 -28.75 63.56 21.81
N LEU A 653 -27.81 62.61 21.81
CA LEU A 653 -26.42 62.87 22.14
C LEU A 653 -25.74 63.78 21.10
N SER A 654 -25.98 63.56 19.81
CA SER A 654 -25.45 64.39 18.71
C SER A 654 -26.08 65.77 18.67
N ASN A 655 -27.36 65.90 19.02
CA ASN A 655 -28.01 67.19 19.19
C ASN A 655 -27.44 67.93 20.40
N LEU A 656 -27.13 67.24 21.50
CA LEU A 656 -26.49 67.83 22.67
C LEU A 656 -25.04 68.23 22.37
N LEU A 657 -24.30 67.42 21.61
CA LEU A 657 -22.95 67.74 21.12
C LEU A 657 -22.96 68.89 20.12
N ALA A 658 -23.93 68.94 19.21
CA ALA A 658 -24.12 70.04 18.27
C ALA A 658 -24.53 71.33 18.99
N MET A 659 -25.37 71.26 20.03
CA MET A 659 -25.66 72.39 20.91
C MET A 659 -24.42 72.82 21.70
N ALA A 660 -23.59 71.89 22.20
CA ALA A 660 -22.34 72.21 22.87
C ALA A 660 -21.30 72.83 21.92
N GLN A 661 -21.26 72.38 20.66
CA GLN A 661 -20.38 72.93 19.62
C GLN A 661 -20.86 74.31 19.15
N ALA A 662 -22.19 74.51 19.04
CA ALA A 662 -22.81 75.80 18.78
C ALA A 662 -22.58 76.77 19.96
N TRP A 663 -22.66 76.30 21.20
CA TRP A 663 -22.33 77.08 22.40
C TRP A 663 -20.84 77.49 22.41
N LYS A 664 -19.94 76.59 22.01
CA LYS A 664 -18.51 76.89 21.85
C LYS A 664 -18.23 77.85 20.69
N GLN A 665 -18.96 77.76 19.58
CA GLN A 665 -18.82 78.65 18.43
C GLN A 665 -19.47 80.03 18.65
N GLN A 666 -20.48 80.14 19.50
CA GLN A 666 -21.13 81.40 19.88
C GLN A 666 -20.34 82.20 20.93
N GLY A 667 -19.11 81.78 21.27
CA GLY A 667 -18.23 82.54 22.15
C GLY A 667 -18.67 82.47 23.60
N GLY A 668 -18.45 81.32 24.24
CA GLY A 668 -18.49 81.20 25.70
C GLY A 668 -17.26 81.82 26.35
N ASP A 669 -17.13 83.16 26.25
CA ASP A 669 -16.30 83.97 27.14
C ASP A 669 -17.24 84.57 28.21
N ALA A 670 -17.36 83.88 29.34
CA ALA A 670 -17.87 84.44 30.58
C ALA A 670 -17.16 83.78 31.76
N ALA A 671 -16.49 84.62 32.52
CA ALA A 671 -15.63 84.36 33.65
C ALA A 671 -16.25 83.56 34.82
N ALA A 672 -15.32 83.01 35.62
CA ALA A 672 -15.42 82.53 37.02
C ALA A 672 -15.95 81.11 37.24
#